data_AF-K0VBG5-F1
#
_entry.id   AF-K0VBG5-F1
#
_cell.length_a   1.000
_cell.length_b   1.000
_cell.length_c   1.000
_cell.angle_alpha   90.00
_cell.angle_beta   90.00
_cell.angle_gamma   90.00
#
_symmetry.space_group_name_H-M   'P 1'
#
loop_
_entity.id
_entity.type
_entity.pdbx_description
1 polymer ?
#
loop_
_entity_poly.entity_id
_entity_poly.type
_entity_poly.pdbx_seq_one_letter_code
_entity_poly.pdbx_strand_id
1 'polypeptide(L)'
;MPIAITSEHSDLADSVRSLVARVAPSEVLHEALETPIPNPPPYWKAAAEQGLQGVHLSETVGGQGFGILELAITLAEFGYGAVPGPFVPSAIASALISADNPDAAILGGLASGETIAAYAIDSGLTATRHGDGLVIRGEARAVPAAAQASVLVLPVAIESGVQWVVLDAAQLEIEPVKSVDPLRPLAHVRANATEVTGDRVLTSLGTAHARALITTLLSAEAIGVARWATDTATAYAKIREQFGRPIGQFQAIKHKCAGMIAETERATAAVWDAARALDEVHEDPSADTHFAFAAAVAATLAPAAAQHTTQDCIQVHGGIGFTWEHDTNVYYRRALVLAAFFGRASDYPQAVVDTATTTGMRPVDIDLDPDTEKLREDIRAEVAALKAIPSGAERNTAIAEGGWVQPHLPKPWGRASEPIEQIIIAQEFSTGRVRRPQMGIASWIIPSIVAFGTDEQKQRFLPPTFRGEMIWCQLFSEPGAGSDLASLTTKATKVDGGWRITGQKIWTTGAQFSAWGALLARTNSDAPKHNGITYFLLDMNSPGVEVKPLRELTGNAMFNTVFIDDVFVPDDMVLGEVDRGWEVSRNTLTNERVSIGSSEPPFLANLDQFVQFLRDGQFDQIEQNHAGQLIAEGHAAKVLNLRSTLLTLAGGDAMPAAAISKLLSMKTGQGYAEFAVASFGTDGAIGDPEQVFGRWAEYLLASRATTIYGGTTEVQLNIIAERLLGLPRDP
;
A
#
# COMPACT_ATOMS: atom_id res chain seq x y z
N MET A 1 -2.11 -3.15 10.06
CA MET A 1 -2.51 -1.82 10.58
C MET A 1 -3.97 -1.58 10.21
N PRO A 2 -4.76 -0.89 11.06
CA PRO A 2 -6.13 -0.50 10.70
C PRO A 2 -6.15 0.48 9.54
N ILE A 3 -7.32 0.72 8.93
CA ILE A 3 -7.50 1.82 7.96
C ILE A 3 -7.16 3.16 8.61
N ALA A 4 -7.55 3.32 9.88
CA ALA A 4 -7.35 4.50 10.71
C ALA A 4 -5.95 5.10 10.59
N ILE A 5 -5.90 6.44 10.51
CA ILE A 5 -4.66 7.22 10.41
C ILE A 5 -4.60 8.28 11.52
N THR A 6 -5.66 9.06 11.71
CA THR A 6 -5.70 10.12 12.74
C THR A 6 -5.94 9.53 14.14
N SER A 7 -5.77 10.35 15.18
CA SER A 7 -6.11 9.96 16.55
C SER A 7 -7.60 9.65 16.68
N GLU A 8 -8.48 10.46 16.08
CA GLU A 8 -9.93 10.26 16.10
C GLU A 8 -10.34 8.95 15.40
N HIS A 9 -9.71 8.65 14.25
CA HIS A 9 -9.90 7.37 13.57
C HIS A 9 -9.46 6.19 14.44
N SER A 10 -8.37 6.35 15.17
CA SER A 10 -7.84 5.32 16.06
C SER A 10 -8.76 5.09 17.26
N ASP A 11 -9.28 6.15 17.86
CA ASP A 11 -10.25 6.09 18.95
C ASP A 11 -11.55 5.40 18.50
N LEU A 12 -12.04 5.71 17.29
CA LEU A 12 -13.17 5.01 16.68
C LEU A 12 -12.87 3.51 16.51
N ALA A 13 -11.74 3.17 15.88
CA ALA A 13 -11.36 1.78 15.65
C ALA A 13 -11.24 0.98 16.96
N ASP A 14 -10.63 1.56 18.00
CA ASP A 14 -10.46 0.92 19.30
C ASP A 14 -11.79 0.74 20.04
N SER A 15 -12.69 1.73 19.95
CA SER A 15 -14.05 1.64 20.48
C SER A 15 -14.84 0.51 19.82
N VAL A 16 -14.85 0.45 18.48
CA VAL A 16 -15.55 -0.60 17.72
C VAL A 16 -14.93 -1.96 18.01
N ARG A 17 -13.61 -2.08 18.00
CA ARG A 17 -12.89 -3.32 18.36
C ARG A 17 -13.27 -3.83 19.75
N SER A 18 -13.38 -2.93 20.72
CA SER A 18 -13.79 -3.27 22.08
C SER A 18 -15.23 -3.78 22.14
N LEU A 19 -16.14 -3.21 21.34
CA LEU A 19 -17.48 -3.77 21.19
C LEU A 19 -17.43 -5.15 20.54
N VAL A 20 -16.75 -5.29 19.39
CA VAL A 20 -16.62 -6.52 18.60
C VAL A 20 -16.11 -7.68 19.46
N ALA A 21 -15.04 -7.45 20.24
CA ALA A 21 -14.47 -8.47 21.13
C ALA A 21 -15.46 -8.97 22.20
N ARG A 22 -16.43 -8.14 22.61
CA ARG A 22 -17.48 -8.55 23.56
C ARG A 22 -18.64 -9.29 22.89
N VAL A 23 -18.95 -8.96 21.64
CA VAL A 23 -20.19 -9.44 20.98
C VAL A 23 -19.96 -10.59 20.02
N ALA A 24 -18.73 -10.79 19.57
CA ALA A 24 -18.33 -11.87 18.68
C ALA A 24 -17.08 -12.61 19.20
N PRO A 25 -17.03 -13.03 20.49
CA PRO A 25 -15.97 -13.93 20.95
C PRO A 25 -16.09 -15.30 20.25
N SER A 26 -15.02 -16.10 20.27
CA SER A 26 -14.96 -17.39 19.58
C SER A 26 -16.14 -18.30 19.93
N GLU A 27 -16.59 -18.34 21.19
CA GLU A 27 -17.75 -19.17 21.58
C GLU A 27 -19.03 -18.79 20.83
N VAL A 28 -19.28 -17.48 20.64
CA VAL A 28 -20.43 -16.98 19.89
C VAL A 28 -20.30 -17.30 18.40
N LEU A 29 -19.10 -17.16 17.83
CA LEU A 29 -18.86 -17.49 16.42
C LEU A 29 -19.12 -18.98 16.15
N HIS A 30 -18.69 -19.86 17.05
CA HIS A 30 -18.86 -21.31 16.91
C HIS A 30 -20.30 -21.76 17.18
N GLU A 31 -20.99 -21.16 18.15
CA GLU A 31 -22.43 -21.39 18.33
C GLU A 31 -23.21 -20.97 17.06
N ALA A 32 -22.83 -19.85 16.46
CA ALA A 32 -23.44 -19.34 15.23
C ALA A 32 -23.18 -20.21 13.98
N LEU A 33 -22.16 -21.08 14.00
CA LEU A 33 -21.95 -22.08 12.93
C LEU A 33 -23.03 -23.16 12.93
N GLU A 34 -23.53 -23.52 14.12
CA GLU A 34 -24.51 -24.59 14.31
C GLU A 34 -25.94 -24.05 14.36
N THR A 35 -26.13 -22.91 15.00
CA THR A 35 -27.44 -22.30 15.25
C THR A 35 -27.48 -20.89 14.68
N PRO A 36 -28.41 -20.60 13.75
CA PRO A 36 -28.55 -19.25 13.22
C PRO A 36 -28.77 -18.21 14.32
N ILE A 37 -28.09 -17.07 14.20
CA ILE A 37 -28.26 -15.97 15.15
C ILE A 37 -29.73 -15.47 15.15
N PRO A 38 -30.25 -15.00 16.30
CA PRO A 38 -31.55 -14.34 16.37
C PRO A 38 -31.65 -13.12 15.44
N ASN A 39 -32.88 -12.75 15.08
CA ASN A 39 -33.19 -11.51 14.35
C ASN A 39 -34.12 -10.62 15.20
N PRO A 40 -33.69 -9.41 15.61
CA PRO A 40 -32.37 -8.82 15.41
C PRO A 40 -31.26 -9.57 16.20
N PRO A 41 -29.98 -9.48 15.79
CA PRO A 41 -28.88 -10.05 16.54
C PRO A 41 -28.78 -9.48 17.96
N PRO A 42 -28.27 -10.23 18.96
CA PRO A 42 -28.15 -9.75 20.33
C PRO A 42 -27.37 -8.44 20.50
N TYR A 43 -26.35 -8.23 19.66
CA TYR A 43 -25.51 -7.03 19.70
C TYR A 43 -26.14 -5.80 19.03
N TRP A 44 -27.22 -5.99 18.26
CA TRP A 44 -27.76 -4.98 17.35
C TRP A 44 -28.08 -3.67 18.08
N LYS A 45 -28.78 -3.79 19.22
CA LYS A 45 -29.14 -2.66 20.06
C LYS A 45 -27.92 -1.94 20.63
N ALA A 46 -26.92 -2.69 21.10
CA ALA A 46 -25.70 -2.10 21.67
C ALA A 46 -24.88 -1.35 20.62
N ALA A 47 -24.84 -1.85 19.38
CA ALA A 47 -24.22 -1.12 18.27
C ALA A 47 -24.97 0.18 17.95
N ALA A 48 -26.32 0.14 17.99
CA ALA A 48 -27.16 1.31 17.71
C ALA A 48 -27.04 2.38 18.81
N GLU A 49 -27.00 1.96 20.08
CA GLU A 49 -26.76 2.84 21.22
C GLU A 49 -25.37 3.51 21.17
N GLN A 50 -24.41 2.93 20.45
CA GLN A 50 -23.10 3.54 20.16
C GLN A 50 -23.08 4.36 18.86
N GLY A 51 -24.21 4.48 18.15
CA GLY A 51 -24.31 5.24 16.90
C GLY A 51 -23.67 4.58 15.67
N LEU A 52 -23.23 3.32 15.76
CA LEU A 52 -22.44 2.67 14.71
C LEU A 52 -23.21 2.46 13.40
N GLN A 53 -24.52 2.22 13.47
CA GLN A 53 -25.40 2.05 12.31
C GLN A 53 -25.58 3.35 11.52
N GLY A 54 -25.42 4.49 12.17
CA GLY A 54 -25.59 5.82 11.58
C GLY A 54 -24.28 6.60 11.45
N VAL A 55 -23.12 5.95 11.50
CA VAL A 55 -21.81 6.63 11.53
C VAL A 55 -21.63 7.60 10.35
N HIS A 56 -21.96 7.18 9.14
CA HIS A 56 -21.87 7.98 7.90
C HIS A 56 -23.14 8.75 7.55
N LEU A 57 -24.21 8.60 8.35
CA LEU A 57 -25.49 9.21 8.05
C LEU A 57 -25.54 10.64 8.62
N SER A 58 -26.24 11.52 7.94
CA SER A 58 -26.45 12.90 8.38
C SER A 58 -27.09 12.98 9.77
N GLU A 59 -26.71 14.00 10.55
CA GLU A 59 -27.35 14.30 11.84
C GLU A 59 -28.86 14.56 11.70
N THR A 60 -29.32 15.04 10.54
CA THR A 60 -30.74 15.32 10.25
C THR A 60 -31.63 14.09 10.33
N VAL A 61 -31.05 12.90 10.09
CA VAL A 61 -31.71 11.59 10.20
C VAL A 61 -31.24 10.82 11.44
N GLY A 62 -30.59 11.50 12.40
CA GLY A 62 -30.10 10.89 13.64
C GLY A 62 -28.81 10.08 13.51
N GLY A 63 -28.04 10.29 12.43
CA GLY A 63 -26.69 9.76 12.28
C GLY A 63 -25.63 10.56 13.04
N GLN A 64 -24.36 10.24 12.79
CA GLN A 64 -23.20 10.90 13.41
C GLN A 64 -22.50 11.93 12.50
N GLY A 65 -22.88 12.01 11.22
CA GLY A 65 -22.36 12.99 10.27
C GLY A 65 -20.93 12.75 9.77
N PHE A 66 -20.34 11.58 10.00
CA PHE A 66 -19.04 11.22 9.44
C PHE A 66 -19.15 10.75 7.99
N GLY A 67 -18.02 10.37 7.38
CA GLY A 67 -17.95 9.90 6.00
C GLY A 67 -17.95 8.38 5.84
N ILE A 68 -17.79 7.96 4.59
CA ILE A 68 -17.52 6.59 4.16
C ILE A 68 -16.21 6.08 4.73
N LEU A 69 -15.21 6.94 4.98
CA LEU A 69 -13.96 6.54 5.63
C LEU A 69 -14.17 6.02 7.06
N GLU A 70 -14.93 6.73 7.90
CA GLU A 70 -15.26 6.28 9.26
C GLU A 70 -16.14 5.03 9.25
N LEU A 71 -17.06 4.93 8.27
CA LEU A 71 -17.80 3.70 8.06
C LEU A 71 -16.87 2.55 7.68
N ALA A 72 -15.94 2.74 6.75
CA ALA A 72 -14.97 1.70 6.36
C ALA A 72 -14.11 1.25 7.54
N ILE A 73 -13.67 2.16 8.42
CA ILE A 73 -12.98 1.82 9.67
C ILE A 73 -13.85 0.90 10.53
N THR A 74 -15.13 1.27 10.72
CA THR A 74 -16.09 0.47 11.48
C THR A 74 -16.27 -0.92 10.87
N LEU A 75 -16.49 -1.02 9.56
CA LEU A 75 -16.69 -2.31 8.88
C LEU A 75 -15.43 -3.18 8.88
N ALA A 76 -14.24 -2.58 8.85
CA ALA A 76 -12.99 -3.32 8.98
C ALA A 76 -12.85 -3.97 10.35
N GLU A 77 -13.29 -3.33 11.44
CA GLU A 77 -13.28 -3.94 12.77
C GLU A 77 -14.39 -5.00 12.92
N PHE A 78 -15.56 -4.83 12.28
CA PHE A 78 -16.57 -5.90 12.18
C PHE A 78 -16.05 -7.12 11.39
N GLY A 79 -15.29 -6.88 10.31
CA GLY A 79 -14.60 -7.92 9.56
C GLY A 79 -13.52 -8.63 10.40
N TYR A 80 -12.77 -7.86 11.21
CA TYR A 80 -11.76 -8.40 12.13
C TYR A 80 -12.33 -9.36 13.17
N GLY A 81 -13.59 -9.15 13.60
CA GLY A 81 -14.28 -10.07 14.51
C GLY A 81 -15.18 -11.09 13.83
N ALA A 82 -15.21 -11.14 12.49
CA ALA A 82 -16.16 -11.94 11.70
C ALA A 82 -17.62 -11.82 12.18
N VAL A 83 -18.03 -10.63 12.65
CA VAL A 83 -19.30 -10.43 13.36
C VAL A 83 -20.46 -11.01 12.54
N PRO A 84 -21.29 -11.88 13.12
CA PRO A 84 -22.36 -12.56 12.39
C PRO A 84 -23.54 -11.62 12.13
N GLY A 85 -24.25 -11.81 11.01
CA GLY A 85 -25.54 -11.15 10.79
C GLY A 85 -25.56 -9.98 9.82
N PRO A 86 -26.52 -9.03 9.97
CA PRO A 86 -26.89 -8.09 8.92
C PRO A 86 -26.16 -6.74 8.99
N PHE A 87 -25.22 -6.50 9.92
CA PHE A 87 -24.65 -5.15 10.12
C PHE A 87 -24.01 -4.58 8.86
N VAL A 88 -23.06 -5.31 8.25
CA VAL A 88 -22.39 -4.86 7.02
C VAL A 88 -23.38 -4.68 5.84
N PRO A 89 -24.28 -5.65 5.53
CA PRO A 89 -25.31 -5.44 4.51
C PRO A 89 -26.22 -4.24 4.75
N SER A 90 -26.61 -4.01 6.00
CA SER A 90 -27.47 -2.88 6.38
C SER A 90 -26.74 -1.55 6.25
N ALA A 91 -25.46 -1.51 6.65
CA ALA A 91 -24.62 -0.33 6.47
C ALA A 91 -24.44 0.02 4.99
N ILE A 92 -24.13 -0.97 4.14
CA ILE A 92 -24.04 -0.77 2.67
C ILE A 92 -25.35 -0.26 2.10
N ALA A 93 -26.49 -0.87 2.46
CA ALA A 93 -27.80 -0.42 2.00
C ALA A 93 -28.11 1.03 2.43
N SER A 94 -27.77 1.40 3.67
CA SER A 94 -27.95 2.77 4.14
C SER A 94 -27.04 3.77 3.43
N ALA A 95 -25.80 3.39 3.07
CA ALA A 95 -24.90 4.23 2.28
C ALA A 95 -25.45 4.46 0.86
N LEU A 96 -26.04 3.44 0.23
CA LEU A 96 -26.69 3.57 -1.07
C LEU A 96 -27.88 4.54 -1.02
N ILE A 97 -28.73 4.44 -0.01
CA ILE A 97 -29.87 5.36 0.18
C ILE A 97 -29.38 6.78 0.45
N SER A 98 -28.38 6.93 1.33
CA SER A 98 -27.82 8.24 1.70
C SER A 98 -27.15 8.95 0.52
N ALA A 99 -26.50 8.19 -0.38
CA ALA A 99 -25.88 8.74 -1.58
C ALA A 99 -26.90 9.24 -2.61
N ASP A 100 -28.13 8.75 -2.58
CA ASP A 100 -29.23 9.29 -3.38
C ASP A 100 -29.88 10.52 -2.74
N ASN A 101 -30.21 10.39 -1.45
CA ASN A 101 -30.84 11.44 -0.65
C ASN A 101 -30.42 11.30 0.83
N PRO A 102 -29.54 12.18 1.35
CA PRO A 102 -29.03 12.10 2.72
C PRO A 102 -30.11 12.37 3.79
N ASP A 103 -31.23 12.98 3.40
CA ASP A 103 -32.36 13.31 4.29
C ASP A 103 -33.54 12.34 4.13
N ALA A 104 -33.36 11.21 3.43
CA ALA A 104 -34.42 10.24 3.23
C ALA A 104 -34.95 9.71 4.58
N ALA A 105 -36.26 9.86 4.82
CA ALA A 105 -36.88 9.55 6.12
C ALA A 105 -36.61 8.12 6.64
N ILE A 106 -36.43 7.16 5.72
CA ILE A 106 -36.09 5.77 6.05
C ILE A 106 -34.73 5.61 6.75
N LEU A 107 -33.79 6.54 6.50
CA LEU A 107 -32.48 6.55 7.13
C LEU A 107 -32.58 6.71 8.65
N GLY A 108 -33.62 7.37 9.16
CA GLY A 108 -33.84 7.50 10.61
C GLY A 108 -34.02 6.16 11.32
N GLY A 109 -34.78 5.24 10.72
CA GLY A 109 -34.93 3.89 11.26
C GLY A 109 -33.66 3.04 11.11
N LEU A 110 -32.84 3.31 10.09
CA LEU A 110 -31.55 2.63 9.89
C LEU A 110 -30.52 3.12 10.92
N ALA A 111 -30.43 4.43 11.15
CA ALA A 111 -29.54 5.05 12.12
C ALA A 111 -29.84 4.59 13.56
N SER A 112 -31.12 4.50 13.93
CA SER A 112 -31.56 4.04 15.26
C SER A 112 -31.48 2.53 15.46
N GLY A 113 -31.29 1.76 14.38
CA GLY A 113 -31.33 0.30 14.39
C GLY A 113 -32.74 -0.30 14.46
N GLU A 114 -33.81 0.48 14.35
CA GLU A 114 -35.19 -0.03 14.25
C GLU A 114 -35.44 -0.78 12.93
N THR A 115 -34.74 -0.38 11.87
CA THR A 115 -34.81 -0.97 10.53
C THR A 115 -33.53 -1.75 10.24
N ILE A 116 -33.68 -2.96 9.69
CA ILE A 116 -32.56 -3.73 9.13
C ILE A 116 -32.69 -3.71 7.62
N ALA A 117 -31.62 -3.32 6.93
CA ALA A 117 -31.59 -3.35 5.48
C ALA A 117 -30.65 -4.43 4.93
N ALA A 118 -30.90 -4.79 3.68
CA ALA A 118 -30.01 -5.61 2.86
C ALA A 118 -29.83 -4.96 1.48
N TYR A 119 -28.81 -5.39 0.76
CA TYR A 119 -28.52 -4.94 -0.59
C TYR A 119 -28.19 -6.13 -1.50
N ALA A 120 -28.27 -5.94 -2.81
CA ALA A 120 -27.65 -6.84 -3.77
C ALA A 120 -26.78 -6.03 -4.73
N ILE A 121 -25.61 -6.57 -5.10
CA ILE A 121 -24.71 -5.92 -6.08
C ILE A 121 -25.26 -6.03 -7.50
N ASP A 122 -25.94 -7.13 -7.81
CA ASP A 122 -26.60 -7.43 -9.07
C ASP A 122 -27.96 -8.10 -8.83
N SER A 123 -28.79 -8.14 -9.85
CA SER A 123 -30.06 -8.86 -9.80
C SER A 123 -30.55 -9.26 -11.20
N GLY A 124 -31.46 -10.23 -11.25
CA GLY A 124 -32.28 -10.53 -12.43
C GLY A 124 -33.64 -9.82 -12.41
N LEU A 125 -33.79 -8.76 -11.61
CA LEU A 125 -35.03 -8.00 -11.54
C LEU A 125 -35.16 -7.06 -12.74
N THR A 126 -36.36 -6.97 -13.29
CA THR A 126 -36.74 -6.04 -14.35
C THR A 126 -37.89 -5.17 -13.88
N ALA A 127 -37.98 -3.94 -14.39
CA ALA A 127 -39.03 -3.02 -14.02
C ALA A 127 -39.60 -2.27 -15.22
N THR A 128 -40.90 -2.02 -15.19
CA THR A 128 -41.61 -1.17 -16.15
C THR A 128 -42.15 0.06 -15.45
N ARG A 129 -41.95 1.25 -16.04
CA ARG A 129 -42.45 2.50 -15.48
C ARG A 129 -43.98 2.55 -15.52
N HIS A 130 -44.59 2.90 -14.40
CA HIS A 130 -46.04 3.05 -14.27
C HIS A 130 -46.34 4.31 -13.44
N GLY A 131 -46.69 5.41 -14.12
CA GLY A 131 -46.78 6.73 -13.47
C GLY A 131 -45.42 7.26 -13.05
N ASP A 132 -45.31 7.71 -11.80
CA ASP A 132 -44.06 8.12 -11.15
C ASP A 132 -43.27 6.94 -10.54
N GLY A 133 -43.91 5.77 -10.44
CA GLY A 133 -43.35 4.55 -9.86
C GLY A 133 -42.88 3.50 -10.86
N LEU A 134 -42.52 2.33 -10.33
CA LEU A 134 -42.06 1.15 -11.06
C LEU A 134 -42.86 -0.09 -10.66
N VAL A 135 -43.11 -0.97 -11.63
CA VAL A 135 -43.64 -2.33 -11.39
C VAL A 135 -42.53 -3.34 -11.65
N ILE A 136 -42.12 -4.05 -10.61
CA ILE A 136 -40.89 -4.85 -10.58
C ILE A 136 -41.24 -6.35 -10.61
N ARG A 137 -40.48 -7.11 -11.41
CA ARG A 137 -40.62 -8.57 -11.57
C ARG A 137 -39.25 -9.24 -11.65
N GLY A 138 -39.18 -10.49 -11.20
CA GLY A 138 -38.00 -11.34 -11.36
C GLY A 138 -37.37 -11.72 -10.02
N GLU A 139 -36.08 -12.01 -10.04
CA GLU A 139 -35.37 -12.58 -8.89
C GLU A 139 -33.98 -11.96 -8.70
N ALA A 140 -33.66 -11.57 -7.47
CA ALA A 140 -32.31 -11.34 -7.00
C ALA A 140 -31.85 -12.57 -6.20
N ARG A 141 -30.69 -13.14 -6.53
CA ARG A 141 -30.22 -14.39 -5.92
C ARG A 141 -29.10 -14.15 -4.93
N ALA A 142 -29.06 -14.97 -3.86
CA ALA A 142 -27.99 -14.93 -2.85
C ALA A 142 -27.79 -13.54 -2.21
N VAL A 143 -28.91 -12.88 -1.89
CA VAL A 143 -28.91 -11.55 -1.28
C VAL A 143 -28.50 -11.68 0.19
N PRO A 144 -27.39 -11.04 0.62
CA PRO A 144 -26.90 -11.15 1.99
C PRO A 144 -27.89 -10.55 2.98
N ALA A 145 -28.18 -11.30 4.04
CA ALA A 145 -29.08 -10.92 5.12
C ALA A 145 -30.52 -10.56 4.71
N ALA A 146 -30.97 -10.87 3.49
CA ALA A 146 -32.31 -10.51 3.03
C ALA A 146 -33.44 -11.08 3.91
N ALA A 147 -33.28 -12.30 4.46
CA ALA A 147 -34.26 -12.88 5.38
C ALA A 147 -34.31 -12.19 6.75
N GLN A 148 -33.31 -11.37 7.09
CA GLN A 148 -33.26 -10.58 8.32
C GLN A 148 -33.73 -9.14 8.11
N ALA A 149 -33.74 -8.67 6.86
CA ALA A 149 -34.03 -7.29 6.51
C ALA A 149 -35.53 -7.01 6.43
N SER A 150 -35.93 -5.82 6.87
CA SER A 150 -37.25 -5.26 6.62
C SER A 150 -37.30 -4.48 5.30
N VAL A 151 -36.14 -4.04 4.79
CA VAL A 151 -36.00 -3.23 3.58
C VAL A 151 -34.82 -3.73 2.74
N LEU A 152 -34.96 -3.73 1.42
CA LEU A 152 -33.92 -4.17 0.48
C LEU A 152 -33.63 -3.09 -0.56
N VAL A 153 -32.34 -2.81 -0.80
CA VAL A 153 -31.86 -1.89 -1.84
C VAL A 153 -31.32 -2.72 -3.00
N LEU A 154 -32.08 -2.80 -4.10
CA LEU A 154 -31.78 -3.71 -5.21
C LEU A 154 -31.66 -2.94 -6.53
N PRO A 155 -30.72 -3.33 -7.42
CA PRO A 155 -30.71 -2.83 -8.78
C PRO A 155 -31.82 -3.51 -9.58
N VAL A 156 -32.50 -2.78 -10.45
CA VAL A 156 -33.52 -3.29 -11.38
C VAL A 156 -33.21 -2.82 -12.79
N ALA A 157 -33.32 -3.73 -13.76
CA ALA A 157 -33.15 -3.39 -15.17
C ALA A 157 -34.43 -2.72 -15.71
N ILE A 158 -34.28 -1.55 -16.32
CA ILE A 158 -35.30 -0.80 -17.04
C ILE A 158 -34.86 -0.61 -18.50
N GLU A 159 -35.75 -0.13 -19.37
CA GLU A 159 -35.41 0.09 -20.79
C GLU A 159 -34.18 1.00 -21.00
N SER A 160 -33.97 1.97 -20.11
CA SER A 160 -32.86 2.94 -20.20
C SER A 160 -31.58 2.51 -19.47
N GLY A 161 -31.53 1.33 -18.84
CA GLY A 161 -30.37 0.87 -18.09
C GLY A 161 -30.72 0.23 -16.74
N VAL A 162 -29.94 0.53 -15.70
CA VAL A 162 -30.15 0.02 -14.34
C VAL A 162 -30.60 1.18 -13.45
N GLN A 163 -31.62 0.93 -12.62
CA GLN A 163 -32.10 1.84 -11.59
C GLN A 163 -32.01 1.15 -10.23
N TRP A 164 -31.67 1.88 -9.18
CA TRP A 164 -31.71 1.36 -7.82
C TRP A 164 -33.05 1.69 -7.15
N VAL A 165 -33.60 0.73 -6.41
CA VAL A 165 -34.89 0.87 -5.73
C VAL A 165 -34.84 0.35 -4.31
N VAL A 166 -35.67 0.93 -3.45
CA VAL A 166 -35.90 0.51 -2.07
C VAL A 166 -37.21 -0.27 -2.01
N LEU A 167 -37.14 -1.53 -1.60
CA LEU A 167 -38.29 -2.45 -1.52
C LEU A 167 -38.55 -2.85 -0.07
N ASP A 168 -39.82 -2.85 0.32
CA ASP A 168 -40.22 -3.36 1.64
C ASP A 168 -40.27 -4.90 1.58
N ALA A 169 -39.60 -5.58 2.51
CA ALA A 169 -39.50 -7.04 2.54
C ALA A 169 -40.86 -7.74 2.57
N ALA A 170 -41.87 -7.10 3.17
CA ALA A 170 -43.24 -7.61 3.23
C ALA A 170 -43.93 -7.73 1.86
N GLN A 171 -43.39 -7.08 0.82
CA GLN A 171 -43.90 -7.13 -0.55
C GLN A 171 -43.19 -8.18 -1.43
N LEU A 172 -42.22 -8.90 -0.87
CA LEU A 172 -41.33 -9.80 -1.58
C LEU A 172 -41.48 -11.23 -1.08
N GLU A 173 -41.18 -12.18 -1.96
CA GLU A 173 -40.98 -13.56 -1.56
C GLU A 173 -39.50 -13.76 -1.24
N ILE A 174 -39.18 -13.98 0.03
CA ILE A 174 -37.81 -14.17 0.52
C ILE A 174 -37.62 -15.62 0.94
N GLU A 175 -36.77 -16.34 0.21
CA GLU A 175 -36.47 -17.76 0.42
C GLU A 175 -35.04 -17.91 0.97
N PRO A 176 -34.87 -18.22 2.27
CA PRO A 176 -33.55 -18.45 2.86
C PRO A 176 -32.82 -19.61 2.17
N VAL A 177 -31.52 -19.43 1.90
CA VAL A 177 -30.65 -20.47 1.33
C VAL A 177 -29.44 -20.70 2.22
N LYS A 178 -28.90 -21.93 2.17
CA LYS A 178 -27.74 -22.29 2.97
C LYS A 178 -26.49 -21.58 2.45
N SER A 179 -25.88 -20.76 3.29
CA SER A 179 -24.62 -20.07 3.00
C SER A 179 -23.41 -20.99 3.20
N VAL A 180 -22.32 -20.70 2.50
CA VAL A 180 -20.99 -21.30 2.74
C VAL A 180 -20.43 -20.85 4.10
N ASP A 181 -20.75 -19.61 4.49
CA ASP A 181 -20.54 -19.04 5.81
C ASP A 181 -21.88 -18.94 6.55
N PRO A 182 -22.19 -19.84 7.50
CA PRO A 182 -23.42 -19.79 8.27
C PRO A 182 -23.63 -18.47 9.03
N LEU A 183 -22.55 -17.74 9.37
CA LEU A 183 -22.63 -16.46 10.08
C LEU A 183 -23.09 -15.32 9.16
N ARG A 184 -23.08 -15.55 7.84
CA ARG A 184 -23.58 -14.62 6.82
C ARG A 184 -24.77 -15.25 6.08
N PRO A 185 -26.00 -15.13 6.61
CA PRO A 185 -27.18 -15.74 5.99
C PRO A 185 -27.49 -15.12 4.63
N LEU A 186 -28.08 -15.92 3.76
CA LEU A 186 -28.42 -15.57 2.37
C LEU A 186 -29.89 -15.90 2.08
N ALA A 187 -30.51 -15.18 1.15
CA ALA A 187 -31.81 -15.56 0.60
C ALA A 187 -31.93 -15.26 -0.90
N HIS A 188 -32.79 -15.99 -1.59
CA HIS A 188 -33.35 -15.57 -2.87
C HIS A 188 -34.51 -14.61 -2.61
N VAL A 189 -34.60 -13.55 -3.40
CA VAL A 189 -35.61 -12.50 -3.28
C VAL A 189 -36.35 -12.40 -4.59
N ARG A 190 -37.67 -12.65 -4.59
CA ARG A 190 -38.52 -12.55 -5.78
C ARG A 190 -39.53 -11.43 -5.64
N ALA A 191 -39.63 -10.64 -6.71
CA ALA A 191 -40.67 -9.63 -6.87
C ALA A 191 -41.68 -10.12 -7.89
N ASN A 192 -42.96 -10.07 -7.54
CA ASN A 192 -44.06 -10.57 -8.37
C ASN A 192 -45.02 -9.42 -8.65
N ALA A 193 -44.67 -8.61 -9.66
CA ALA A 193 -45.39 -7.39 -10.01
C ALA A 193 -45.49 -6.41 -8.81
N THR A 194 -44.40 -6.33 -8.05
CA THR A 194 -44.30 -5.45 -6.87
C THR A 194 -44.24 -4.00 -7.32
N GLU A 195 -45.15 -3.17 -6.82
CA GLU A 195 -45.22 -1.74 -7.15
C GLU A 195 -44.45 -0.91 -6.13
N VAL A 196 -43.62 0.01 -6.61
CA VAL A 196 -42.96 1.03 -5.79
C VAL A 196 -43.26 2.41 -6.31
N THR A 197 -43.46 3.35 -5.40
CA THR A 197 -43.69 4.78 -5.67
C THR A 197 -42.38 5.50 -6.00
N GLY A 198 -42.47 6.70 -6.58
CA GLY A 198 -41.30 7.45 -7.04
C GLY A 198 -40.28 7.78 -5.93
N ASP A 199 -40.73 7.98 -4.69
CA ASP A 199 -39.89 8.22 -3.51
C ASP A 199 -39.04 7.02 -3.07
N ARG A 200 -39.34 5.83 -3.62
CA ARG A 200 -38.57 4.60 -3.41
C ARG A 200 -37.59 4.30 -4.55
N VAL A 201 -37.54 5.16 -5.56
CA VAL A 201 -36.62 5.04 -6.70
C VAL A 201 -35.43 5.97 -6.46
N LEU A 202 -34.22 5.41 -6.36
CA LEU A 202 -32.99 6.17 -6.09
C LEU A 202 -32.47 6.82 -7.38
N THR A 203 -33.10 7.92 -7.78
CA THR A 203 -32.93 8.55 -9.10
C THR A 203 -31.60 9.28 -9.31
N SER A 204 -30.93 9.71 -8.24
CA SER A 204 -29.63 10.38 -8.25
C SER A 204 -28.46 9.40 -8.16
N LEU A 205 -28.71 8.16 -7.72
CA LEU A 205 -27.69 7.13 -7.57
C LEU A 205 -27.37 6.40 -8.88
N GLY A 206 -26.28 6.81 -9.52
CA GLY A 206 -25.74 6.12 -10.70
C GLY A 206 -25.10 4.76 -10.40
N THR A 207 -25.10 3.85 -11.38
CA THR A 207 -24.53 2.49 -11.25
C THR A 207 -23.06 2.47 -10.82
N ALA A 208 -22.24 3.38 -11.35
CA ALA A 208 -20.83 3.46 -10.98
C ALA A 208 -20.63 3.83 -9.50
N HIS A 209 -21.42 4.80 -9.00
CA HIS A 209 -21.37 5.24 -7.61
C HIS A 209 -21.88 4.16 -6.66
N ALA A 210 -23.02 3.53 -6.97
CA ALA A 210 -23.54 2.41 -6.20
C ALA A 210 -22.54 1.25 -6.10
N ARG A 211 -21.92 0.88 -7.22
CA ARG A 211 -20.92 -0.19 -7.25
C ARG A 211 -19.70 0.17 -6.43
N ALA A 212 -19.19 1.40 -6.56
CA ALA A 212 -18.04 1.88 -5.79
C ALA A 212 -18.29 1.87 -4.28
N LEU A 213 -19.48 2.31 -3.82
CA LEU A 213 -19.88 2.23 -2.41
C LEU A 213 -19.88 0.78 -1.91
N ILE A 214 -20.57 -0.12 -2.63
CA ILE A 214 -20.67 -1.54 -2.27
C ILE A 214 -19.28 -2.16 -2.17
N THR A 215 -18.45 -1.99 -3.20
CA THR A 215 -17.16 -2.69 -3.27
C THR A 215 -16.14 -2.10 -2.32
N THR A 216 -16.18 -0.80 -2.03
CA THR A 216 -15.30 -0.17 -1.03
C THR A 216 -15.62 -0.69 0.37
N LEU A 217 -16.91 -0.71 0.74
CA LEU A 217 -17.36 -1.16 2.05
C LEU A 217 -17.19 -2.69 2.25
N LEU A 218 -17.41 -3.49 1.20
CA LEU A 218 -17.05 -4.91 1.22
C LEU A 218 -15.54 -5.12 1.35
N SER A 219 -14.74 -4.30 0.67
CA SER A 219 -13.28 -4.36 0.78
C SER A 219 -12.80 -4.04 2.18
N ALA A 220 -13.47 -3.11 2.87
CA ALA A 220 -13.22 -2.80 4.27
C ALA A 220 -13.44 -4.01 5.17
N GLU A 221 -14.55 -4.73 5.02
CA GLU A 221 -14.77 -5.99 5.77
C GLU A 221 -13.68 -7.03 5.44
N ALA A 222 -13.34 -7.18 4.15
CA ALA A 222 -12.34 -8.14 3.69
C ALA A 222 -10.94 -7.90 4.28
N ILE A 223 -10.48 -6.65 4.35
CA ILE A 223 -9.19 -6.36 4.99
C ILE A 223 -9.25 -6.58 6.51
N GLY A 224 -10.41 -6.44 7.16
CA GLY A 224 -10.62 -6.82 8.54
C GLY A 224 -10.32 -8.30 8.77
N VAL A 225 -10.89 -9.14 7.91
CA VAL A 225 -10.64 -10.60 7.87
C VAL A 225 -9.15 -10.90 7.60
N ALA A 226 -8.52 -10.21 6.65
CA ALA A 226 -7.10 -10.39 6.32
C ALA A 226 -6.16 -10.03 7.49
N ARG A 227 -6.49 -8.94 8.19
CA ARG A 227 -5.78 -8.50 9.40
C ARG A 227 -5.90 -9.54 10.52
N TRP A 228 -7.10 -10.04 10.80
CA TRP A 228 -7.30 -11.09 11.79
C TRP A 228 -6.47 -12.34 11.46
N ALA A 229 -6.47 -12.77 10.20
CA ALA A 229 -5.72 -13.95 9.76
C ALA A 229 -4.21 -13.76 9.93
N THR A 230 -3.70 -12.57 9.59
CA THR A 230 -2.28 -12.21 9.75
C THR A 230 -1.86 -12.16 11.22
N ASP A 231 -2.65 -11.50 12.07
CA ASP A 231 -2.39 -11.38 13.50
C ASP A 231 -2.42 -12.76 14.18
N THR A 232 -3.42 -13.57 13.86
CA THR A 232 -3.62 -14.91 14.44
C THR A 232 -2.50 -15.87 14.04
N ALA A 233 -2.12 -15.89 12.74
CA ALA A 233 -1.00 -16.68 12.26
C ALA A 233 0.32 -16.27 12.93
N THR A 234 0.56 -14.96 13.04
CA THR A 234 1.75 -14.39 13.68
C THR A 234 1.81 -14.76 15.17
N ALA A 235 0.70 -14.60 15.89
CA ALA A 235 0.60 -14.92 17.31
C ALA A 235 0.89 -16.39 17.57
N TYR A 236 0.30 -17.29 16.78
CA TYR A 236 0.57 -18.72 16.87
C TYR A 236 2.04 -19.05 16.55
N ALA A 237 2.60 -18.42 15.51
CA ALA A 237 3.99 -18.64 15.12
C ALA A 237 5.01 -18.25 16.20
N LYS A 238 4.68 -17.30 17.09
CA LYS A 238 5.53 -16.91 18.23
C LYS A 238 5.61 -17.98 19.32
N ILE A 239 4.55 -18.77 19.50
CA ILE A 239 4.41 -19.65 20.67
C ILE A 239 4.47 -21.14 20.33
N ARG A 240 4.13 -21.52 19.10
CA ARG A 240 4.10 -22.92 18.69
C ARG A 240 5.51 -23.45 18.48
N GLU A 241 5.90 -24.54 19.14
CA GLU A 241 7.28 -25.05 19.05
C GLU A 241 7.46 -26.34 18.23
N GLN A 242 8.33 -26.32 17.21
CA GLN A 242 8.77 -27.54 16.53
C GLN A 242 10.29 -27.64 16.61
N PHE A 243 10.80 -28.86 16.77
CA PHE A 243 12.24 -29.11 16.92
C PHE A 243 12.90 -28.25 18.02
N GLY A 244 12.18 -28.03 19.13
CA GLY A 244 12.67 -27.29 20.30
C GLY A 244 12.73 -25.76 20.15
N ARG A 245 12.04 -25.18 19.15
CA ARG A 245 12.01 -23.72 18.94
C ARG A 245 10.68 -23.24 18.40
N PRO A 246 10.29 -21.97 18.62
CA PRO A 246 9.12 -21.38 18.01
C PRO A 246 9.16 -21.48 16.49
N ILE A 247 8.04 -21.83 15.86
CA ILE A 247 7.98 -22.01 14.41
C ILE A 247 8.25 -20.70 13.65
N GLY A 248 8.01 -19.55 14.28
CA GLY A 248 8.36 -18.23 13.75
C GLY A 248 9.87 -17.99 13.58
N GLN A 249 10.74 -18.86 14.11
CA GLN A 249 12.18 -18.87 13.79
C GLN A 249 12.52 -19.62 12.50
N PHE A 250 11.59 -20.39 11.93
CA PHE A 250 11.83 -21.03 10.64
C PHE A 250 11.52 -20.04 9.53
N GLN A 251 12.53 -19.77 8.70
CA GLN A 251 12.44 -18.78 7.63
C GLN A 251 11.21 -18.97 6.73
N ALA A 252 10.80 -20.21 6.43
CA ALA A 252 9.61 -20.49 5.63
C ALA A 252 8.29 -19.98 6.27
N ILE A 253 8.11 -20.15 7.58
CA ILE A 253 6.94 -19.64 8.31
C ILE A 253 7.06 -18.13 8.49
N LYS A 254 8.27 -17.65 8.82
CA LYS A 254 8.58 -16.24 8.99
C LYS A 254 8.23 -15.43 7.74
N HIS A 255 8.70 -15.88 6.58
CA HIS A 255 8.47 -15.24 5.28
C HIS A 255 7.01 -15.32 4.86
N LYS A 256 6.32 -16.43 5.17
CA LYS A 256 4.87 -16.56 4.97
C LYS A 256 4.12 -15.46 5.73
N CYS A 257 4.35 -15.31 7.03
CA CYS A 257 3.72 -14.25 7.83
C CYS A 257 4.09 -12.85 7.33
N ALA A 258 5.35 -12.62 6.92
CA ALA A 258 5.78 -11.35 6.33
C ALA A 258 5.07 -11.04 5.00
N GLY A 259 4.81 -12.05 4.17
CA GLY A 259 4.01 -11.91 2.95
C GLY A 259 2.55 -11.55 3.26
N MET A 260 1.95 -12.21 4.25
CA MET A 260 0.56 -11.95 4.68
C MET A 260 0.37 -10.48 5.10
N ILE A 261 1.28 -9.93 5.91
CA ILE A 261 1.17 -8.52 6.32
C ILE A 261 1.44 -7.57 5.16
N ALA A 262 2.39 -7.87 4.26
CA ALA A 262 2.65 -7.03 3.09
C ALA A 262 1.42 -6.93 2.16
N GLU A 263 0.75 -8.05 1.89
CA GLU A 263 -0.49 -8.09 1.11
C GLU A 263 -1.63 -7.34 1.82
N THR A 264 -1.78 -7.55 3.13
CA THR A 264 -2.79 -6.89 3.95
C THR A 264 -2.60 -5.37 3.97
N GLU A 265 -1.37 -4.87 4.12
CA GLU A 265 -1.08 -3.43 4.11
C GLU A 265 -1.35 -2.79 2.74
N ARG A 266 -0.97 -3.47 1.64
CA ARG A 266 -1.25 -2.98 0.28
C ARG A 266 -2.76 -2.86 0.04
N ALA A 267 -3.52 -3.89 0.40
CA ALA A 267 -4.97 -3.86 0.27
C ALA A 267 -5.60 -2.80 1.18
N THR A 268 -5.13 -2.67 2.43
CA THR A 268 -5.61 -1.63 3.38
C THR A 268 -5.40 -0.23 2.83
N ALA A 269 -4.25 0.04 2.21
CA ALA A 269 -3.99 1.33 1.56
C ALA A 269 -4.97 1.60 0.41
N ALA A 270 -5.27 0.61 -0.43
CA ALA A 270 -6.24 0.74 -1.51
C ALA A 270 -7.67 1.01 -1.00
N VAL A 271 -8.10 0.33 0.08
CA VAL A 271 -9.42 0.57 0.69
C VAL A 271 -9.51 1.97 1.30
N TRP A 272 -8.44 2.41 1.96
CA TRP A 272 -8.36 3.75 2.53
C TRP A 272 -8.53 4.84 1.45
N ASP A 273 -7.83 4.70 0.31
CA ASP A 273 -7.97 5.65 -0.80
C ASP A 273 -9.34 5.59 -1.47
N ALA A 274 -9.92 4.40 -1.65
CA ALA A 274 -11.26 4.26 -2.19
C ALA A 274 -12.34 4.91 -1.30
N ALA A 275 -12.20 4.82 0.02
CA ALA A 275 -13.12 5.46 0.95
C ALA A 275 -12.98 6.99 0.91
N ARG A 276 -11.75 7.52 0.93
CA ARG A 276 -11.50 8.96 0.76
C ARG A 276 -12.05 9.50 -0.56
N ALA A 277 -11.85 8.76 -1.65
CA ALA A 277 -12.35 9.17 -2.96
C ALA A 277 -13.88 9.26 -3.01
N LEU A 278 -14.61 8.49 -2.20
CA LEU A 278 -16.07 8.57 -2.09
C LEU A 278 -16.50 9.77 -1.23
N ASP A 279 -15.76 10.08 -0.17
CA ASP A 279 -16.02 11.27 0.66
C ASP A 279 -15.77 12.56 -0.13
N GLU A 280 -14.69 12.63 -0.91
CA GLU A 280 -14.40 13.77 -1.79
C GLU A 280 -15.52 14.05 -2.80
N VAL A 281 -16.17 13.00 -3.34
CA VAL A 281 -17.32 13.17 -4.27
C VAL A 281 -18.53 13.74 -3.54
N HIS A 282 -18.72 13.35 -2.28
CA HIS A 282 -19.82 13.86 -1.48
C HIS A 282 -19.62 15.35 -1.16
N GLU A 283 -18.38 15.74 -0.85
CA GLU A 283 -18.01 17.13 -0.55
C GLU A 283 -18.02 18.02 -1.79
N ASP A 284 -17.49 17.55 -2.92
CA ASP A 284 -17.52 18.24 -4.21
C ASP A 284 -17.93 17.28 -5.36
N PRO A 285 -19.22 17.22 -5.70
CA PRO A 285 -19.71 16.42 -6.82
C PRO A 285 -19.15 16.80 -8.20
N SER A 286 -18.50 17.97 -8.31
CA SER A 286 -17.85 18.44 -9.54
C SER A 286 -16.39 18.04 -9.65
N ALA A 287 -15.79 17.52 -8.57
CA ALA A 287 -14.41 17.08 -8.53
C ALA A 287 -14.19 15.81 -9.37
N ASP A 288 -13.10 15.78 -10.13
CA ASP A 288 -12.67 14.60 -10.88
C ASP A 288 -11.94 13.61 -9.96
N THR A 289 -12.68 12.98 -9.03
CA THR A 289 -12.10 12.15 -7.96
C THR A 289 -11.65 10.77 -8.43
N HIS A 290 -12.13 10.31 -9.59
CA HIS A 290 -11.89 8.95 -10.10
C HIS A 290 -12.26 7.87 -9.06
N PHE A 291 -13.28 8.10 -8.23
CA PHE A 291 -13.71 7.17 -7.17
C PHE A 291 -13.96 5.74 -7.67
N ALA A 292 -14.47 5.60 -8.90
CA ALA A 292 -14.71 4.30 -9.52
C ALA A 292 -13.40 3.52 -9.77
N PHE A 293 -12.32 4.22 -10.15
CA PHE A 293 -11.00 3.62 -10.29
C PHE A 293 -10.48 3.13 -8.93
N ALA A 294 -10.51 3.99 -7.91
CA ALA A 294 -10.02 3.66 -6.57
C ALA A 294 -10.79 2.47 -5.98
N ALA A 295 -12.12 2.47 -6.11
CA ALA A 295 -12.97 1.36 -5.67
C ALA A 295 -12.68 0.06 -6.44
N ALA A 296 -12.40 0.12 -7.75
CA ALA A 296 -12.00 -1.05 -8.54
C ALA A 296 -10.61 -1.58 -8.15
N VAL A 297 -9.66 -0.71 -7.80
CA VAL A 297 -8.35 -1.10 -7.25
C VAL A 297 -8.53 -1.81 -5.90
N ALA A 298 -9.34 -1.26 -4.99
CA ALA A 298 -9.67 -1.89 -3.71
C ALA A 298 -10.35 -3.27 -3.91
N ALA A 299 -11.34 -3.35 -4.79
CA ALA A 299 -12.07 -4.57 -5.13
C ALA A 299 -11.20 -5.64 -5.81
N THR A 300 -10.10 -5.22 -6.47
CA THR A 300 -9.12 -6.13 -7.06
C THR A 300 -8.23 -6.76 -5.98
N LEU A 301 -7.84 -5.98 -4.96
CA LEU A 301 -6.80 -6.38 -4.01
C LEU A 301 -7.34 -6.96 -2.69
N ALA A 302 -8.40 -6.39 -2.12
CA ALA A 302 -8.92 -6.76 -0.81
C ALA A 302 -9.48 -8.20 -0.71
N PRO A 303 -10.36 -8.67 -1.63
CA PRO A 303 -10.84 -10.05 -1.55
C PRO A 303 -9.71 -11.08 -1.75
N ALA A 304 -8.74 -10.79 -2.62
CA ALA A 304 -7.58 -11.65 -2.82
C ALA A 304 -6.71 -11.72 -1.55
N ALA A 305 -6.44 -10.59 -0.90
CA ALA A 305 -5.70 -10.54 0.36
C ALA A 305 -6.42 -11.32 1.46
N ALA A 306 -7.74 -11.18 1.61
CA ALA A 306 -8.53 -11.93 2.59
C ALA A 306 -8.46 -13.45 2.35
N GLN A 307 -8.56 -13.89 1.09
CA GLN A 307 -8.46 -15.31 0.74
C GLN A 307 -7.06 -15.88 0.99
N HIS A 308 -6.01 -15.24 0.49
CA HIS A 308 -4.64 -15.73 0.67
C HIS A 308 -4.24 -15.78 2.13
N THR A 309 -4.50 -14.72 2.90
CA THR A 309 -4.13 -14.66 4.31
C THR A 309 -4.91 -15.66 5.16
N THR A 310 -6.20 -15.90 4.89
CA THR A 310 -6.96 -16.94 5.62
C THR A 310 -6.48 -18.35 5.27
N GLN A 311 -6.13 -18.61 4.01
CA GLN A 311 -5.50 -19.87 3.59
C GLN A 311 -4.15 -20.09 4.29
N ASP A 312 -3.30 -19.07 4.31
CA ASP A 312 -1.99 -19.15 4.95
C ASP A 312 -2.08 -19.21 6.47
N CYS A 313 -3.08 -18.59 7.08
CA CYS A 313 -3.37 -18.76 8.50
C CYS A 313 -3.67 -20.22 8.84
N ILE A 314 -4.47 -20.92 8.02
CA ILE A 314 -4.69 -22.36 8.17
C ILE A 314 -3.37 -23.12 8.06
N GLN A 315 -2.52 -22.81 7.07
CA GLN A 315 -1.22 -23.47 6.88
C GLN A 315 -0.28 -23.27 8.08
N VAL A 316 -0.23 -22.06 8.65
CA VAL A 316 0.60 -21.75 9.83
C VAL A 316 0.11 -22.51 11.07
N HIS A 317 -1.21 -22.65 11.23
CA HIS A 317 -1.79 -23.45 12.33
C HIS A 317 -1.63 -24.97 12.10
N GLY A 318 -1.52 -25.40 10.85
CA GLY A 318 -1.44 -26.81 10.48
C GLY A 318 -2.78 -27.52 10.71
N GLY A 319 -2.74 -28.74 11.26
CA GLY A 319 -3.93 -29.57 11.43
C GLY A 319 -5.08 -28.88 12.17
N ILE A 320 -4.81 -28.19 13.27
CA ILE A 320 -5.85 -27.49 14.07
C ILE A 320 -6.53 -26.38 13.26
N GLY A 321 -5.80 -25.71 12.35
CA GLY A 321 -6.34 -24.67 11.49
C GLY A 321 -7.41 -25.16 10.51
N PHE A 322 -7.42 -26.46 10.21
CA PHE A 322 -8.40 -27.08 9.30
C PHE A 322 -9.63 -27.67 10.03
N THR A 323 -9.71 -27.51 11.35
CA THR A 323 -10.76 -28.12 12.18
C THR A 323 -11.94 -27.16 12.42
N TRP A 324 -13.06 -27.69 12.94
CA TRP A 324 -14.22 -26.87 13.29
C TRP A 324 -13.97 -26.09 14.58
N GLU A 325 -13.10 -26.60 15.44
CA GLU A 325 -12.77 -26.14 16.78
C GLU A 325 -11.91 -24.87 16.81
N HIS A 326 -11.36 -24.45 15.67
CA HIS A 326 -10.56 -23.22 15.56
C HIS A 326 -11.22 -22.20 14.64
N ASP A 327 -11.13 -20.92 15.00
CA ASP A 327 -11.75 -19.79 14.30
C ASP A 327 -11.32 -19.66 12.83
N THR A 328 -10.18 -20.21 12.44
CA THR A 328 -9.70 -20.19 11.03
C THR A 328 -10.74 -20.67 10.03
N ASN A 329 -11.60 -21.61 10.42
CA ASN A 329 -12.68 -22.08 9.56
C ASN A 329 -13.75 -20.99 9.32
N VAL A 330 -14.09 -20.20 10.34
CA VAL A 330 -15.04 -19.08 10.27
C VAL A 330 -14.51 -18.02 9.30
N TYR A 331 -13.26 -17.59 9.49
CA TYR A 331 -12.68 -16.53 8.67
C TYR A 331 -12.41 -16.98 7.23
N TYR A 332 -12.01 -18.22 7.00
CA TYR A 332 -11.86 -18.74 5.63
C TYR A 332 -13.21 -18.80 4.90
N ARG A 333 -14.28 -19.27 5.57
CA ARG A 333 -15.63 -19.25 5.00
C ARG A 333 -16.11 -17.82 4.71
N ARG A 334 -15.87 -16.89 5.64
CA ARG A 334 -16.17 -15.46 5.45
C ARG A 334 -15.43 -14.90 4.24
N ALA A 335 -14.14 -15.18 4.08
CA ALA A 335 -13.36 -14.74 2.92
C ALA A 335 -13.89 -15.30 1.59
N LEU A 336 -14.33 -16.56 1.55
CA LEU A 336 -14.95 -17.16 0.36
C LEU A 336 -16.26 -16.47 -0.02
N VAL A 337 -17.11 -16.19 0.96
CA VAL A 337 -18.40 -15.52 0.73
C VAL A 337 -18.20 -14.05 0.34
N LEU A 338 -17.27 -13.35 1.00
CA LEU A 338 -16.92 -11.98 0.64
C LEU A 338 -16.45 -11.89 -0.81
N ALA A 339 -15.52 -12.75 -1.22
CA ALA A 339 -15.05 -12.78 -2.62
C ALA A 339 -16.19 -13.00 -3.62
N ALA A 340 -17.20 -13.81 -3.28
CA ALA A 340 -18.37 -14.01 -4.13
C ALA A 340 -19.29 -12.78 -4.18
N PHE A 341 -19.38 -11.97 -3.12
CA PHE A 341 -20.20 -10.75 -3.07
C PHE A 341 -19.67 -9.61 -3.93
N PHE A 342 -18.41 -9.67 -4.35
CA PHE A 342 -17.89 -8.79 -5.39
C PHE A 342 -18.41 -9.18 -6.79
N GLY A 343 -19.07 -10.32 -6.97
CA GLY A 343 -19.47 -10.82 -8.29
C GLY A 343 -18.30 -11.53 -8.98
N ARG A 344 -18.12 -11.33 -10.29
CA ARG A 344 -17.04 -12.01 -11.04
C ARG A 344 -15.70 -11.35 -10.77
N ALA A 345 -14.71 -12.15 -10.38
CA ALA A 345 -13.37 -11.67 -10.03
C ALA A 345 -12.66 -10.90 -11.16
N SER A 346 -12.93 -11.24 -12.43
CA SER A 346 -12.35 -10.56 -13.60
C SER A 346 -12.92 -9.17 -13.86
N ASP A 347 -14.07 -8.80 -13.29
CA ASP A 347 -14.72 -7.52 -13.62
C ASP A 347 -13.90 -6.32 -13.12
N TYR A 348 -13.19 -6.45 -11.99
CA TYR A 348 -12.46 -5.33 -11.37
C TYR A 348 -11.08 -5.05 -11.96
N PRO A 349 -10.22 -6.05 -12.20
CA PRO A 349 -9.01 -5.82 -12.99
C PRO A 349 -9.35 -5.23 -14.35
N GLN A 350 -10.42 -5.70 -14.99
CA GLN A 350 -10.88 -5.14 -16.26
C GLN A 350 -11.27 -3.66 -16.11
N ALA A 351 -12.10 -3.32 -15.12
CA ALA A 351 -12.46 -1.92 -14.86
C ALA A 351 -11.22 -1.04 -14.57
N VAL A 352 -10.21 -1.57 -13.87
CA VAL A 352 -8.96 -0.85 -13.59
C VAL A 352 -8.20 -0.53 -14.88
N VAL A 353 -8.00 -1.50 -15.78
CA VAL A 353 -7.29 -1.24 -17.05
C VAL A 353 -8.09 -0.35 -17.98
N ASP A 354 -9.41 -0.54 -18.07
CA ASP A 354 -10.29 0.28 -18.91
C ASP A 354 -10.22 1.75 -18.47
N THR A 355 -10.38 2.00 -17.16
CA THR A 355 -10.36 3.36 -16.61
C THR A 355 -8.97 3.99 -16.74
N ALA A 356 -7.90 3.27 -16.38
CA ALA A 356 -6.53 3.79 -16.49
C ALA A 356 -6.14 4.16 -17.92
N THR A 357 -6.57 3.37 -18.91
CA THR A 357 -6.23 3.58 -20.32
C THR A 357 -7.14 4.60 -21.01
N THR A 358 -8.34 4.86 -20.50
CA THR A 358 -9.31 5.80 -21.11
C THR A 358 -9.43 7.13 -20.37
N THR A 359 -9.96 7.14 -19.14
CA THR A 359 -10.24 8.37 -18.37
C THR A 359 -9.07 8.78 -17.48
N GLY A 360 -8.16 7.86 -17.18
CA GLY A 360 -6.99 8.09 -16.33
C GLY A 360 -7.08 7.36 -14.99
N MET A 361 -5.95 7.38 -14.27
CA MET A 361 -5.88 6.88 -12.89
C MET A 361 -6.15 8.03 -11.94
N ARG A 362 -6.64 7.71 -10.74
CA ARG A 362 -6.78 8.67 -9.65
C ARG A 362 -5.41 9.30 -9.30
N PRO A 363 -5.32 10.63 -9.18
CA PRO A 363 -4.15 11.30 -8.62
C PRO A 363 -3.92 10.90 -7.16
N VAL A 364 -2.66 10.70 -6.77
CA VAL A 364 -2.30 10.40 -5.37
C VAL A 364 -1.93 11.72 -4.69
N ASP A 365 -2.94 12.36 -4.09
CA ASP A 365 -2.85 13.68 -3.46
C ASP A 365 -3.17 13.63 -1.95
N ILE A 366 -2.66 14.64 -1.23
CA ILE A 366 -3.01 14.92 0.17
C ILE A 366 -4.13 15.95 0.19
N ASP A 367 -5.14 15.73 1.03
CA ASP A 367 -6.14 16.75 1.37
C ASP A 367 -5.47 17.82 2.23
N LEU A 368 -5.41 19.05 1.71
CA LEU A 368 -4.74 20.14 2.39
C LEU A 368 -5.78 20.97 3.15
N ASP A 369 -5.56 21.15 4.45
CA ASP A 369 -6.22 22.21 5.21
C ASP A 369 -5.85 23.60 4.62
N PRO A 370 -6.56 24.69 4.95
CA PRO A 370 -6.31 26.01 4.38
C PRO A 370 -4.87 26.53 4.58
N ASP A 371 -4.22 26.22 5.71
CA ASP A 371 -2.84 26.62 5.95
C ASP A 371 -1.88 25.84 5.05
N THR A 372 -2.18 24.56 4.83
CA THR A 372 -1.44 23.68 3.94
C THR A 372 -1.63 24.04 2.46
N GLU A 373 -2.81 24.52 2.04
CA GLU A 373 -3.01 25.01 0.67
C GLU A 373 -2.24 26.31 0.43
N LYS A 374 -2.19 27.22 1.42
CA LYS A 374 -1.33 28.41 1.35
C LYS A 374 0.15 28.02 1.22
N LEU A 375 0.60 27.02 1.97
CA LEU A 375 1.97 26.48 1.84
C LEU A 375 2.22 25.94 0.42
N ARG A 376 1.25 25.25 -0.18
CA ARG A 376 1.32 24.79 -1.57
C ARG A 376 1.43 25.95 -2.55
N GLU A 377 0.66 27.03 -2.38
CA GLU A 377 0.76 28.23 -3.22
C GLU A 377 2.15 28.89 -3.12
N ASP A 378 2.69 29.02 -1.91
CA ASP A 378 4.03 29.57 -1.67
C ASP A 378 5.11 28.70 -2.34
N ILE A 379 5.05 27.38 -2.16
CA ILE A 379 5.97 26.43 -2.82
C ILE A 379 5.83 26.49 -4.34
N ARG A 380 4.61 26.55 -4.87
CA ARG A 380 4.35 26.67 -6.31
C ARG A 380 4.98 27.93 -6.88
N ALA A 381 4.86 29.06 -6.18
CA ALA A 381 5.49 30.31 -6.58
C ALA A 381 7.02 30.21 -6.57
N GLU A 382 7.62 29.61 -5.53
CA GLU A 382 9.06 29.37 -5.46
C GLU A 382 9.53 28.44 -6.60
N VAL A 383 8.80 27.35 -6.88
CA VAL A 383 9.10 26.42 -8.00
C VAL A 383 8.98 27.11 -9.35
N ALA A 384 7.98 27.98 -9.54
CA ALA A 384 7.83 28.77 -10.75
C ALA A 384 9.01 29.74 -10.94
N ALA A 385 9.51 30.36 -9.88
CA ALA A 385 10.72 31.19 -9.91
C ALA A 385 11.96 30.36 -10.31
N LEU A 386 12.11 29.15 -9.75
CA LEU A 386 13.20 28.24 -10.15
C LEU A 386 13.09 27.83 -11.63
N LYS A 387 11.88 27.62 -12.14
CA LYS A 387 11.63 27.31 -13.55
C LYS A 387 12.06 28.44 -14.49
N ALA A 388 11.95 29.69 -14.06
CA ALA A 388 12.31 30.86 -14.85
C ALA A 388 13.84 30.97 -15.08
N ILE A 389 14.66 30.45 -14.17
CA ILE A 389 16.11 30.33 -14.36
C ILE A 389 16.37 29.30 -15.47
N PRO A 390 17.20 29.55 -16.50
CA PRO A 390 17.50 28.56 -17.54
C PRO A 390 17.97 27.22 -16.97
N SER A 391 17.59 26.10 -17.60
CA SER A 391 18.04 24.78 -17.15
C SER A 391 19.56 24.66 -17.26
N GLY A 392 20.22 24.26 -16.19
CA GLY A 392 21.68 24.13 -16.15
C GLY A 392 22.23 24.40 -14.75
N ALA A 393 23.53 24.70 -14.68
CA ALA A 393 24.26 24.90 -13.44
C ALA A 393 23.65 25.99 -12.54
N GLU A 394 23.22 27.12 -13.12
CA GLU A 394 22.63 28.23 -12.36
C GLU A 394 21.34 27.82 -11.63
N ARG A 395 20.43 27.12 -12.32
CA ARG A 395 19.22 26.58 -11.70
C ARG A 395 19.56 25.53 -10.64
N ASN A 396 20.51 24.64 -10.92
CA ASN A 396 20.94 23.63 -9.94
C ASN A 396 21.50 24.26 -8.67
N THR A 397 22.29 25.33 -8.79
CA THR A 397 22.78 26.11 -7.65
C THR A 397 21.63 26.71 -6.86
N ALA A 398 20.66 27.35 -7.52
CA ALA A 398 19.50 27.92 -6.83
C ALA A 398 18.66 26.85 -6.10
N ILE A 399 18.46 25.68 -6.73
CA ILE A 399 17.76 24.54 -6.11
C ILE A 399 18.56 24.02 -4.90
N ALA A 400 19.88 23.90 -5.02
CA ALA A 400 20.76 23.43 -3.95
C ALA A 400 20.81 24.39 -2.77
N GLU A 401 21.07 25.67 -3.01
CA GLU A 401 21.15 26.70 -1.96
C GLU A 401 19.80 26.98 -1.28
N GLY A 402 18.69 26.76 -2.01
CA GLY A 402 17.33 26.82 -1.45
C GLY A 402 16.92 25.59 -0.64
N GLY A 403 17.78 24.58 -0.50
CA GLY A 403 17.53 23.37 0.27
C GLY A 403 16.53 22.38 -0.37
N TRP A 404 16.23 22.52 -1.67
CA TRP A 404 15.17 21.77 -2.36
C TRP A 404 15.56 20.35 -2.77
N VAL A 405 16.85 20.02 -2.75
CA VAL A 405 17.37 18.73 -3.22
C VAL A 405 16.94 17.61 -2.27
N GLN A 406 17.15 17.80 -0.97
CA GLN A 406 16.64 16.94 0.10
C GLN A 406 15.94 17.79 1.18
N PRO A 407 14.67 18.17 0.95
CA PRO A 407 13.98 19.16 1.77
C PRO A 407 13.88 18.80 3.26
N HIS A 408 13.81 17.51 3.59
CA HIS A 408 13.73 16.99 4.95
C HIS A 408 14.98 17.25 5.81
N LEU A 409 16.13 17.53 5.19
CA LEU A 409 17.35 17.79 5.95
C LEU A 409 17.23 19.12 6.71
N PRO A 410 17.88 19.23 7.88
CA PRO A 410 17.90 20.47 8.64
C PRO A 410 18.55 21.61 7.87
N LYS A 411 18.14 22.85 8.15
CA LYS A 411 18.83 24.05 7.68
C LYS A 411 20.29 24.05 8.20
N PRO A 412 21.27 24.56 7.43
CA PRO A 412 21.14 25.18 6.11
C PRO A 412 21.17 24.18 4.92
N TRP A 413 21.20 22.87 5.17
CA TRP A 413 21.43 21.84 4.14
C TRP A 413 20.17 21.38 3.42
N GLY A 414 19.02 21.50 4.09
CA GLY A 414 17.70 21.37 3.50
C GLY A 414 16.79 22.49 4.00
N ARG A 415 15.49 22.22 3.99
CA ARG A 415 14.45 23.18 4.41
C ARG A 415 13.92 22.89 5.82
N ALA A 416 14.33 21.78 6.44
CA ALA A 416 13.67 21.18 7.59
C ALA A 416 12.19 20.91 7.31
N SER A 417 11.88 20.47 6.08
CA SER A 417 10.51 20.25 5.64
C SER A 417 9.89 19.07 6.37
N GLU A 418 8.75 19.32 7.00
CA GLU A 418 7.90 18.27 7.57
C GLU A 418 7.34 17.38 6.45
N PRO A 419 6.93 16.14 6.74
CA PRO A 419 6.53 15.18 5.69
C PRO A 419 5.45 15.66 4.72
N ILE A 420 4.46 16.46 5.16
CA ILE A 420 3.44 17.06 4.26
C ILE A 420 4.11 18.02 3.27
N GLU A 421 4.95 18.93 3.77
CA GLU A 421 5.69 19.87 2.92
C GLU A 421 6.54 19.11 1.90
N GLN A 422 7.19 18.01 2.28
CA GLN A 422 7.98 17.20 1.33
C GLN A 422 7.16 16.63 0.17
N ILE A 423 5.92 16.18 0.44
CA ILE A 423 5.02 15.69 -0.60
C ILE A 423 4.59 16.84 -1.51
N ILE A 424 4.19 17.98 -0.95
CA ILE A 424 3.82 19.17 -1.74
C ILE A 424 4.99 19.61 -2.61
N ILE A 425 6.21 19.67 -2.07
CA ILE A 425 7.42 19.97 -2.83
C ILE A 425 7.58 18.99 -3.99
N ALA A 426 7.46 17.68 -3.74
CA ALA A 426 7.59 16.68 -4.80
C ALA A 426 6.52 16.87 -5.91
N GLN A 427 5.27 17.14 -5.53
CA GLN A 427 4.15 17.39 -6.44
C GLN A 427 4.38 18.66 -7.27
N GLU A 428 4.69 19.79 -6.64
CA GLU A 428 4.88 21.07 -7.33
C GLU A 428 6.11 21.06 -8.25
N PHE A 429 7.20 20.37 -7.89
CA PHE A 429 8.32 20.15 -8.81
C PHE A 429 7.91 19.32 -10.04
N SER A 430 7.08 18.29 -9.85
CA SER A 430 6.55 17.45 -10.94
C SER A 430 5.63 18.26 -11.86
N THR A 431 4.59 18.90 -11.31
CA THR A 431 3.63 19.76 -12.03
C THR A 431 4.33 20.93 -12.72
N GLY A 432 5.27 21.57 -12.03
CA GLY A 432 6.10 22.64 -12.55
C GLY A 432 7.05 22.18 -13.66
N ARG A 433 7.27 20.87 -13.82
CA ARG A 433 8.27 20.27 -14.72
C ARG A 433 9.68 20.77 -14.44
N VAL A 434 10.01 20.96 -13.16
CA VAL A 434 11.33 21.37 -12.71
C VAL A 434 12.08 20.12 -12.24
N ARG A 435 13.19 19.80 -12.89
CA ARG A 435 14.03 18.66 -12.48
C ARG A 435 15.00 19.09 -11.39
N ARG A 436 15.03 18.34 -10.29
CA ARG A 436 16.06 18.48 -9.25
C ARG A 436 17.38 17.86 -9.72
N PRO A 437 18.54 18.34 -9.20
CA PRO A 437 19.82 17.68 -9.38
C PRO A 437 19.73 16.19 -9.01
N GLN A 438 20.28 15.33 -9.88
CA GLN A 438 20.34 13.89 -9.58
C GLN A 438 21.47 13.63 -8.58
N MET A 439 21.12 12.99 -7.46
CA MET A 439 22.10 12.64 -6.42
C MET A 439 22.66 11.22 -6.59
N GLY A 440 21.98 10.34 -7.32
CA GLY A 440 22.35 8.92 -7.38
C GLY A 440 22.52 8.33 -5.97
N ILE A 441 23.62 7.59 -5.76
CA ILE A 441 23.97 6.98 -4.47
C ILE A 441 24.09 8.02 -3.34
N ALA A 442 24.38 9.28 -3.66
CA ALA A 442 24.52 10.32 -2.64
C ALA A 442 23.21 10.57 -1.89
N SER A 443 22.04 10.24 -2.45
CA SER A 443 20.75 10.49 -1.79
C SER A 443 20.61 9.78 -0.44
N TRP A 444 21.31 8.66 -0.22
CA TRP A 444 21.30 7.96 1.07
C TRP A 444 22.62 8.06 1.86
N ILE A 445 23.71 8.53 1.23
CA ILE A 445 24.97 8.84 1.94
C ILE A 445 24.88 10.19 2.67
N ILE A 446 24.33 11.21 2.00
CA ILE A 446 24.32 12.59 2.52
C ILE A 446 23.62 12.73 3.88
N PRO A 447 22.46 12.09 4.15
CA PRO A 447 21.86 12.13 5.48
C PRO A 447 22.81 11.69 6.60
N SER A 448 23.70 10.73 6.34
CA SER A 448 24.72 10.29 7.31
C SER A 448 25.84 11.32 7.48
N ILE A 449 26.27 12.03 6.42
CA ILE A 449 27.22 13.15 6.54
C ILE A 449 26.61 14.30 7.35
N VAL A 450 25.33 14.59 7.16
CA VAL A 450 24.62 15.63 7.93
C VAL A 450 24.53 15.24 9.41
N ALA A 451 24.22 13.98 9.71
CA ALA A 451 24.03 13.50 11.08
C ALA A 451 25.35 13.32 11.85
N PHE A 452 26.40 12.79 11.20
CA PHE A 452 27.63 12.35 11.87
C PHE A 452 28.88 13.11 11.44
N GLY A 453 28.79 13.96 10.43
CA GLY A 453 29.94 14.69 9.89
C GLY A 453 30.31 15.91 10.72
N THR A 454 31.60 16.27 10.67
CA THR A 454 32.08 17.55 11.18
C THR A 454 31.59 18.71 10.30
N ASP A 455 31.67 19.93 10.80
CA ASP A 455 31.29 21.10 10.00
C ASP A 455 32.19 21.25 8.76
N GLU A 456 33.49 20.93 8.87
CA GLU A 456 34.41 20.93 7.75
C GLU A 456 34.02 19.90 6.68
N GLN A 457 33.64 18.69 7.09
CA GLN A 457 33.15 17.65 6.17
C GLN A 457 31.86 18.11 5.49
N LYS A 458 30.90 18.66 6.24
CA LYS A 458 29.64 19.17 5.68
C LYS A 458 29.89 20.27 4.64
N GLN A 459 30.72 21.26 4.96
CA GLN A 459 31.06 22.34 4.05
C GLN A 459 31.81 21.87 2.80
N ARG A 460 32.67 20.86 2.94
CA ARG A 460 33.42 20.28 1.82
C ARG A 460 32.52 19.49 0.87
N PHE A 461 31.62 18.68 1.40
CA PHE A 461 30.94 17.64 0.62
C PHE A 461 29.52 18.01 0.19
N LEU A 462 28.76 18.74 1.01
CA LEU A 462 27.34 18.95 0.76
C LEU A 462 27.06 19.90 -0.42
N PRO A 463 27.67 21.11 -0.50
CA PRO A 463 27.37 22.04 -1.60
C PRO A 463 27.60 21.46 -3.01
N PRO A 464 28.77 20.89 -3.36
CA PRO A 464 28.98 20.34 -4.71
C PRO A 464 28.11 19.10 -4.98
N THR A 465 27.78 18.32 -3.95
CA THR A 465 26.89 17.16 -4.11
C THR A 465 25.46 17.61 -4.43
N PHE A 466 24.93 18.60 -3.70
CA PHE A 466 23.57 19.11 -3.97
C PHE A 466 23.44 19.80 -5.33
N ARG A 467 24.52 20.38 -5.87
CA ARG A 467 24.53 20.92 -7.24
C ARG A 467 24.63 19.85 -8.34
N GLY A 468 24.88 18.59 -7.96
CA GLY A 468 25.11 17.48 -8.89
C GLY A 468 26.52 17.46 -9.51
N GLU A 469 27.48 18.17 -8.91
CA GLU A 469 28.87 18.26 -9.39
C GLU A 469 29.76 17.13 -8.85
N MET A 470 29.33 16.48 -7.77
CA MET A 470 30.07 15.44 -7.07
C MET A 470 29.29 14.14 -7.05
N ILE A 471 29.82 13.13 -7.74
CA ILE A 471 29.24 11.78 -7.79
C ILE A 471 29.85 10.93 -6.68
N TRP A 472 29.00 10.14 -6.03
CA TRP A 472 29.37 9.25 -4.95
C TRP A 472 29.13 7.79 -5.30
N CYS A 473 29.95 6.90 -4.72
CA CYS A 473 29.68 5.47 -4.68
C CYS A 473 29.64 4.93 -3.24
N GLN A 474 29.03 3.76 -3.06
CA GLN A 474 28.94 3.06 -1.78
C GLN A 474 29.85 1.83 -1.78
N LEU A 475 30.86 1.86 -0.92
CA LEU A 475 31.93 0.87 -0.81
C LEU A 475 31.69 -0.02 0.41
N PHE A 476 30.52 -0.67 0.46
CA PHE A 476 30.11 -1.51 1.59
C PHE A 476 30.44 -2.98 1.32
N SER A 477 29.78 -3.55 0.30
CA SER A 477 29.84 -4.97 -0.02
C SER A 477 31.23 -5.45 -0.45
N GLU A 478 31.56 -6.66 -0.03
CA GLU A 478 32.78 -7.40 -0.34
C GLU A 478 32.43 -8.77 -0.92
N PRO A 479 33.35 -9.45 -1.63
CA PRO A 479 33.11 -10.80 -2.13
C PRO A 479 32.65 -11.80 -1.05
N GLY A 480 33.12 -11.64 0.19
CA GLY A 480 32.73 -12.45 1.34
C GLY A 480 31.68 -11.84 2.28
N ALA A 481 31.22 -10.61 2.02
CA ALA A 481 30.29 -9.90 2.91
C ALA A 481 29.31 -9.02 2.11
N GLY A 482 28.06 -9.48 1.99
CA GLY A 482 26.94 -8.76 1.36
C GLY A 482 25.79 -8.60 2.34
N SER A 483 24.87 -9.58 2.37
CA SER A 483 23.76 -9.59 3.34
C SER A 483 24.24 -9.64 4.79
N ASP A 484 25.32 -10.38 5.08
CA ASP A 484 26.06 -10.32 6.36
C ASP A 484 27.17 -9.26 6.31
N LEU A 485 26.76 -7.99 6.10
CA LEU A 485 27.68 -6.86 5.92
C LEU A 485 28.64 -6.69 7.11
N ALA A 486 28.22 -7.06 8.32
CA ALA A 486 29.02 -6.99 9.53
C ALA A 486 30.29 -7.86 9.47
N SER A 487 30.32 -8.88 8.61
CA SER A 487 31.46 -9.78 8.42
C SER A 487 32.52 -9.24 7.44
N LEU A 488 32.43 -7.95 7.05
CA LEU A 488 33.42 -7.30 6.19
C LEU A 488 34.85 -7.41 6.75
N THR A 489 35.81 -7.43 5.82
CA THR A 489 37.22 -7.76 6.03
C THR A 489 38.20 -6.73 5.49
N THR A 490 37.77 -5.76 4.68
CA THR A 490 38.61 -4.60 4.30
C THR A 490 39.18 -4.00 5.57
N LYS A 491 40.51 -3.90 5.67
CA LYS A 491 41.23 -3.53 6.89
C LYS A 491 41.68 -2.08 6.82
N ALA A 492 41.47 -1.33 7.88
CA ALA A 492 42.05 -0.01 8.09
C ALA A 492 43.02 -0.07 9.27
N THR A 493 44.30 0.21 9.03
CA THR A 493 45.36 0.23 10.06
C THR A 493 45.72 1.67 10.39
N LYS A 494 45.69 2.03 11.67
CA LYS A 494 46.06 3.37 12.13
C LYS A 494 47.53 3.66 11.81
N VAL A 495 47.81 4.83 11.26
CA VAL A 495 49.16 5.39 11.04
C VAL A 495 49.20 6.84 11.51
N ASP A 496 50.36 7.48 11.41
CA ASP A 496 50.49 8.91 11.75
C ASP A 496 49.61 9.76 10.80
N GLY A 497 48.80 10.63 11.39
CA GLY A 497 47.85 11.51 10.68
C GLY A 497 46.67 10.84 9.95
N GLY A 498 46.50 9.52 10.05
CA GLY A 498 45.43 8.83 9.32
C GLY A 498 45.45 7.31 9.39
N TRP A 499 45.06 6.68 8.29
CA TRP A 499 44.84 5.24 8.16
C TRP A 499 45.41 4.72 6.83
N ARG A 500 45.93 3.50 6.85
CA ARG A 500 46.24 2.72 5.65
C ARG A 500 45.18 1.66 5.46
N ILE A 501 44.49 1.72 4.33
CA ILE A 501 43.37 0.84 4.04
C ILE A 501 43.74 -0.12 2.92
N THR A 502 43.51 -1.41 3.16
CA THR A 502 43.67 -2.47 2.16
C THR A 502 42.45 -3.38 2.14
N GLY A 503 41.92 -3.65 0.95
CA GLY A 503 40.82 -4.59 0.77
C GLY A 503 40.21 -4.55 -0.63
N GLN A 504 39.08 -5.22 -0.78
CA GLN A 504 38.36 -5.33 -2.05
C GLN A 504 36.87 -5.13 -1.82
N LYS A 505 36.30 -4.15 -2.52
CA LYS A 505 34.85 -3.92 -2.58
C LYS A 505 34.30 -4.39 -3.92
N ILE A 506 33.04 -4.80 -3.94
CA ILE A 506 32.38 -5.32 -5.14
C ILE A 506 30.91 -4.88 -5.19
N TRP A 507 30.32 -4.93 -6.39
CA TRP A 507 28.97 -4.44 -6.67
C TRP A 507 28.81 -2.93 -6.47
N THR A 508 29.91 -2.17 -6.60
CA THR A 508 29.91 -0.74 -6.34
C THR A 508 29.39 0.02 -7.56
N THR A 509 28.14 0.48 -7.47
CA THR A 509 27.49 1.26 -8.54
C THR A 509 28.23 2.55 -8.81
N GLY A 510 28.53 2.83 -10.08
CA GLY A 510 29.07 4.11 -10.55
C GLY A 510 30.47 4.49 -10.05
N ALA A 511 31.24 3.56 -9.46
CA ALA A 511 32.56 3.83 -8.90
C ALA A 511 33.52 4.49 -9.89
N GLN A 512 33.46 4.12 -11.17
CA GLN A 512 34.31 4.66 -12.24
C GLN A 512 34.01 6.13 -12.58
N PHE A 513 32.88 6.65 -12.12
CA PHE A 513 32.46 8.04 -12.29
C PHE A 513 32.48 8.83 -10.97
N SER A 514 32.76 8.15 -9.86
CA SER A 514 32.62 8.72 -8.52
C SER A 514 33.87 9.47 -8.10
N ALA A 515 33.69 10.66 -7.54
CA ALA A 515 34.78 11.41 -6.91
C ALA A 515 35.07 10.88 -5.50
N TRP A 516 34.02 10.45 -4.78
CA TRP A 516 34.11 10.01 -3.40
C TRP A 516 33.36 8.71 -3.15
N GLY A 517 33.88 7.91 -2.22
CA GLY A 517 33.33 6.64 -1.79
C GLY A 517 32.99 6.62 -0.31
N ALA A 518 31.77 6.22 0.03
CA ALA A 518 31.39 5.88 1.40
C ALA A 518 31.88 4.46 1.75
N LEU A 519 32.98 4.37 2.51
CA LEU A 519 33.70 3.12 2.75
C LEU A 519 33.52 2.61 4.18
N LEU A 520 33.18 1.33 4.31
CA LEU A 520 33.29 0.61 5.58
C LEU A 520 34.55 -0.24 5.61
N ALA A 521 35.34 -0.09 6.67
CA ALA A 521 36.53 -0.90 6.91
C ALA A 521 36.63 -1.31 8.39
N ARG A 522 37.18 -2.50 8.61
CA ARG A 522 37.48 -3.06 9.92
C ARG A 522 38.72 -2.40 10.50
N THR A 523 38.53 -1.72 11.61
CA THR A 523 39.56 -1.03 12.40
C THR A 523 39.96 -1.84 13.63
N ASN A 524 39.08 -2.71 14.13
CA ASN A 524 39.33 -3.59 15.26
C ASN A 524 38.80 -5.01 14.98
N SER A 525 39.69 -5.99 14.90
CA SER A 525 39.35 -7.40 14.68
C SER A 525 38.97 -8.15 15.95
N ASP A 526 39.34 -7.61 17.12
CA ASP A 526 39.13 -8.27 18.40
C ASP A 526 37.80 -7.85 19.05
N ALA A 527 37.22 -6.74 18.58
CA ALA A 527 35.89 -6.30 18.97
C ALA A 527 34.78 -7.18 18.35
N PRO A 528 33.59 -7.26 18.98
CA PRO A 528 32.40 -7.83 18.36
C PRO A 528 32.17 -7.25 16.96
N LYS A 529 31.67 -8.06 16.01
CA LYS A 529 31.66 -7.73 14.57
C LYS A 529 31.21 -6.28 14.25
N HIS A 530 30.15 -5.80 14.89
CA HIS A 530 29.59 -4.45 14.70
C HIS A 530 30.40 -3.32 15.33
N ASN A 531 31.18 -3.59 16.37
CA ASN A 531 31.89 -2.59 17.18
C ASN A 531 33.38 -2.47 16.79
N GLY A 532 33.76 -2.96 15.61
CA GLY A 532 35.12 -2.88 15.09
C GLY A 532 35.19 -2.38 13.66
N ILE A 533 34.14 -1.66 13.22
CA ILE A 533 33.98 -1.12 11.87
C ILE A 533 33.99 0.40 11.97
N THR A 534 34.72 1.07 11.09
CA THR A 534 34.74 2.54 10.95
C THR A 534 34.25 2.93 9.55
N TYR A 535 33.57 4.08 9.48
CA TYR A 535 33.08 4.67 8.24
C TYR A 535 34.08 5.74 7.76
N PHE A 536 34.53 5.62 6.51
CA PHE A 536 35.49 6.52 5.88
C PHE A 536 34.89 7.17 4.64
N LEU A 537 35.29 8.42 4.38
CA LEU A 537 35.07 9.12 3.11
C LEU A 537 36.34 8.98 2.27
N LEU A 538 36.31 8.10 1.26
CA LEU A 538 37.47 7.78 0.43
C LEU A 538 37.48 8.64 -0.84
N ASP A 539 38.59 9.32 -1.13
CA ASP A 539 38.83 9.92 -2.45
C ASP A 539 39.14 8.83 -3.46
N MET A 540 38.28 8.67 -4.46
CA MET A 540 38.36 7.62 -5.47
C MET A 540 39.53 7.78 -6.44
N ASN A 541 40.19 8.94 -6.44
CA ASN A 541 41.42 9.20 -7.21
C ASN A 541 42.70 8.97 -6.40
N SER A 542 42.58 8.52 -5.13
CA SER A 542 43.73 8.26 -4.30
C SER A 542 44.65 7.21 -4.94
N PRO A 543 45.98 7.41 -4.92
CA PRO A 543 46.92 6.37 -5.33
C PRO A 543 46.68 5.06 -4.56
N GLY A 544 46.51 3.96 -5.30
CA GLY A 544 46.17 2.64 -4.74
C GLY A 544 44.69 2.25 -4.86
N VAL A 545 43.81 3.15 -5.33
CA VAL A 545 42.44 2.81 -5.73
C VAL A 545 42.43 2.37 -7.19
N GLU A 546 42.04 1.13 -7.46
CA GLU A 546 41.84 0.59 -8.81
C GLU A 546 40.37 0.18 -9.00
N VAL A 547 39.68 0.82 -9.95
CA VAL A 547 38.29 0.51 -10.29
C VAL A 547 38.24 -0.39 -11.52
N LYS A 548 37.62 -1.56 -11.39
CA LYS A 548 37.35 -2.50 -12.51
C LYS A 548 35.86 -2.62 -12.76
N PRO A 549 35.34 -2.07 -13.87
CA PRO A 549 33.95 -2.26 -14.26
C PRO A 549 33.60 -3.74 -14.42
N LEU A 550 32.41 -4.12 -13.96
CA LEU A 550 31.83 -5.43 -14.11
C LEU A 550 30.69 -5.33 -15.10
N ARG A 551 30.68 -6.22 -16.09
CA ARG A 551 29.62 -6.25 -17.10
C ARG A 551 28.43 -7.04 -16.57
N GLU A 552 27.26 -6.41 -16.48
CA GLU A 552 26.04 -7.04 -15.95
C GLU A 552 25.17 -7.71 -17.01
N LEU A 553 24.03 -8.25 -16.56
CA LEU A 553 23.04 -8.95 -17.36
C LEU A 553 22.53 -8.14 -18.57
N THR A 554 22.40 -6.82 -18.45
CA THR A 554 22.00 -5.93 -19.56
C THR A 554 23.10 -5.74 -20.61
N GLY A 555 24.33 -6.16 -20.30
CA GLY A 555 25.51 -5.92 -21.13
C GLY A 555 26.20 -4.59 -20.86
N ASN A 556 25.61 -3.71 -20.04
CA ASN A 556 26.22 -2.47 -19.54
C ASN A 556 27.26 -2.78 -18.44
N ALA A 557 27.88 -1.75 -17.87
CA ALA A 557 28.84 -1.87 -16.76
C ALA A 557 28.55 -0.85 -15.65
N MET A 558 27.38 -0.99 -15.02
CA MET A 558 26.90 -0.06 -14.00
C MET A 558 27.56 -0.25 -12.64
N PHE A 559 28.13 -1.41 -12.36
CA PHE A 559 28.80 -1.72 -11.10
C PHE A 559 30.26 -2.17 -11.29
N ASN A 560 31.03 -2.07 -10.22
CA ASN A 560 32.48 -2.22 -10.27
C ASN A 560 32.99 -3.09 -9.12
N THR A 561 34.15 -3.69 -9.33
CA THR A 561 35.06 -4.07 -8.25
C THR A 561 36.00 -2.90 -7.99
N VAL A 562 36.23 -2.58 -6.73
CA VAL A 562 37.17 -1.54 -6.31
C VAL A 562 38.24 -2.20 -5.44
N PHE A 563 39.47 -2.23 -5.94
CA PHE A 563 40.63 -2.66 -5.18
C PHE A 563 41.22 -1.45 -4.48
N ILE A 564 41.51 -1.62 -3.19
CA ILE A 564 42.10 -0.60 -2.34
C ILE A 564 43.40 -1.22 -1.82
N ASP A 565 44.53 -0.72 -2.29
CA ASP A 565 45.86 -1.23 -1.94
C ASP A 565 46.68 -0.17 -1.22
N ASP A 566 46.83 -0.34 0.10
CA ASP A 566 47.61 0.52 0.99
C ASP A 566 47.28 2.02 0.88
N VAL A 567 46.00 2.34 0.67
CA VAL A 567 45.54 3.72 0.44
C VAL A 567 45.57 4.50 1.74
N PHE A 568 46.21 5.67 1.71
CA PHE A 568 46.21 6.60 2.85
C PHE A 568 44.90 7.39 2.91
N VAL A 569 44.23 7.34 4.06
CA VAL A 569 43.03 8.14 4.35
C VAL A 569 43.29 8.96 5.62
N PRO A 570 43.25 10.30 5.56
CA PRO A 570 43.54 11.14 6.73
C PRO A 570 42.43 11.05 7.79
N ASP A 571 42.77 11.41 9.03
CA ASP A 571 41.85 11.30 10.18
C ASP A 571 40.57 12.12 10.04
N ASP A 572 40.64 13.25 9.35
CA ASP A 572 39.50 14.13 9.08
C ASP A 572 38.52 13.54 8.05
N MET A 573 38.83 12.40 7.44
CA MET A 573 37.94 11.64 6.54
C MET A 573 37.25 10.45 7.24
N VAL A 574 37.41 10.29 8.55
CA VAL A 574 36.54 9.42 9.35
C VAL A 574 35.19 10.10 9.56
N LEU A 575 34.10 9.42 9.20
CA LEU A 575 32.73 9.91 9.44
C LEU A 575 32.20 9.31 10.74
N GLY A 576 31.88 10.18 11.72
CA GLY A 576 31.53 9.76 13.08
C GLY A 576 32.75 9.35 13.90
N GLU A 577 32.58 8.39 14.80
CA GLU A 577 33.65 7.90 15.67
C GLU A 577 34.29 6.60 15.15
N VAL A 578 35.58 6.41 15.45
CA VAL A 578 36.31 5.15 15.19
C VAL A 578 35.61 4.01 15.93
N ASP A 579 35.51 2.84 15.29
CA ASP A 579 34.82 1.63 15.77
C ASP A 579 33.29 1.78 15.95
N ARG A 580 32.72 2.94 15.58
CA ARG A 580 31.28 3.24 15.61
C ARG A 580 30.66 3.36 14.21
N GLY A 581 31.37 2.96 13.15
CA GLY A 581 30.92 3.04 11.76
C GLY A 581 29.66 2.23 11.45
N TRP A 582 29.34 1.20 12.24
CA TRP A 582 28.09 0.44 12.08
C TRP A 582 26.84 1.26 12.41
N GLU A 583 26.95 2.22 13.33
CA GLU A 583 25.85 3.13 13.65
C GLU A 583 25.56 4.06 12.47
N VAL A 584 26.62 4.64 11.91
CA VAL A 584 26.57 5.48 10.71
C VAL A 584 25.99 4.69 9.52
N SER A 585 26.48 3.47 9.28
CA SER A 585 26.00 2.64 8.17
C SER A 585 24.53 2.25 8.31
N ARG A 586 24.02 2.04 9.52
CA ARG A 586 22.58 1.80 9.73
C ARG A 586 21.75 3.00 9.33
N ASN A 587 22.21 4.22 9.58
CA ASN A 587 21.55 5.42 9.10
C ASN A 587 21.54 5.46 7.55
N THR A 588 22.67 5.18 6.91
CA THR A 588 22.77 5.09 5.43
C THR A 588 21.80 4.04 4.86
N LEU A 589 21.79 2.82 5.40
CA LEU A 589 20.95 1.71 4.92
C LEU A 589 19.44 1.95 5.14
N THR A 590 19.07 2.70 6.17
CA THR A 590 17.67 3.11 6.38
C THR A 590 17.23 4.09 5.28
N ASN A 591 18.05 5.11 5.01
CA ASN A 591 17.76 6.08 3.94
C ASN A 591 17.78 5.43 2.55
N GLU A 592 18.68 4.47 2.32
CA GLU A 592 18.74 3.68 1.08
C GLU A 592 17.41 2.96 0.83
N ARG A 593 16.86 2.30 1.85
CA ARG A 593 15.60 1.54 1.73
C ARG A 593 14.41 2.43 1.37
N VAL A 594 14.31 3.60 2.00
CA VAL A 594 13.27 4.59 1.68
C VAL A 594 13.46 5.10 0.25
N SER A 595 14.67 5.53 -0.11
CA SER A 595 14.98 6.05 -1.45
C SER A 595 14.70 5.03 -2.55
N ILE A 596 15.00 3.74 -2.34
CA ILE A 596 14.74 2.68 -3.31
C ILE A 596 13.24 2.37 -3.40
N GLY A 597 12.52 2.33 -2.28
CA GLY A 597 11.07 2.03 -2.27
C GLY A 597 10.21 3.11 -2.92
N SER A 598 10.71 4.36 -2.99
CA SER A 598 9.97 5.52 -3.50
C SER A 598 10.53 6.12 -4.81
N SER A 599 11.59 5.56 -5.39
CA SER A 599 12.19 6.09 -6.63
C SER A 599 11.72 5.32 -7.87
N GLU A 600 11.56 6.05 -8.97
CA GLU A 600 11.27 5.50 -10.30
C GLU A 600 12.46 5.82 -11.23
N PRO A 601 13.55 5.02 -11.19
CA PRO A 601 14.71 5.29 -12.02
C PRO A 601 14.38 5.09 -13.51
N PRO A 602 14.97 5.88 -14.42
CA PRO A 602 14.59 5.89 -15.84
C PRO A 602 14.94 4.60 -16.60
N PHE A 603 15.80 3.75 -16.02
CA PHE A 603 16.19 2.46 -16.58
C PHE A 603 15.30 1.30 -16.11
N LEU A 604 14.24 1.58 -15.35
CA LEU A 604 13.21 0.61 -14.98
C LEU A 604 11.85 1.06 -15.53
N ALA A 605 10.99 0.09 -15.81
CA ALA A 605 9.59 0.37 -16.13
C ALA A 605 8.87 0.95 -14.90
N ASN A 606 8.04 1.96 -15.12
CA ASN A 606 7.13 2.50 -14.11
C ASN A 606 5.66 2.37 -14.54
N LEU A 607 4.74 2.65 -13.61
CA LEU A 607 3.32 2.50 -13.84
C LEU A 607 2.80 3.35 -14.99
N ASP A 608 3.25 4.61 -15.11
CA ASP A 608 2.75 5.52 -16.14
C ASP A 608 3.23 5.08 -17.54
N GLN A 609 4.48 4.60 -17.65
CA GLN A 609 5.00 3.97 -18.86
C GLN A 609 4.24 2.70 -19.22
N PHE A 610 3.88 1.89 -18.23
CA PHE A 610 3.11 0.66 -18.44
C PHE A 610 1.69 0.96 -18.94
N VAL A 611 0.99 1.92 -18.33
CA VAL A 611 -0.32 2.38 -18.81
C VAL A 611 -0.23 2.97 -20.21
N GLN A 612 0.81 3.74 -20.51
CA GLN A 612 1.03 4.26 -21.86
C GLN A 612 1.27 3.13 -22.88
N PHE A 613 2.07 2.13 -22.52
CA PHE A 613 2.26 0.93 -23.35
C PHE A 613 0.95 0.19 -23.63
N LEU A 614 0.07 0.09 -22.64
CA LEU A 614 -1.25 -0.52 -22.80
C LEU A 614 -2.16 0.29 -23.74
N ARG A 615 -2.12 1.63 -23.65
CA ARG A 615 -2.87 2.53 -24.56
C ARG A 615 -2.44 2.40 -26.01
N ASP A 616 -1.13 2.23 -26.24
CA ASP A 616 -0.56 2.17 -27.59
C ASP A 616 -0.67 0.78 -28.22
N GLY A 617 -0.85 -0.27 -27.41
CA GLY A 617 -0.92 -1.65 -27.85
C GLY A 617 -2.34 -2.18 -28.09
N GLN A 618 -2.43 -3.45 -28.45
CA GLN A 618 -3.68 -4.21 -28.58
C GLN A 618 -3.49 -5.51 -27.82
N PHE A 619 -4.37 -5.77 -26.85
CA PHE A 619 -4.25 -6.88 -25.91
C PHE A 619 -5.56 -7.64 -25.86
N ASP A 620 -5.49 -8.96 -25.75
CA ASP A 620 -6.68 -9.78 -25.55
C ASP A 620 -7.27 -9.61 -24.14
N GLN A 621 -8.42 -10.25 -23.90
CA GLN A 621 -9.11 -10.10 -22.62
C GLN A 621 -8.30 -10.63 -21.41
N ILE A 622 -7.50 -11.68 -21.61
CA ILE A 622 -6.69 -12.30 -20.55
C ILE A 622 -5.53 -11.36 -20.21
N GLU A 623 -4.87 -10.82 -21.23
CA GLU A 623 -3.80 -9.83 -21.09
C GLU A 623 -4.32 -8.56 -20.42
N GLN A 624 -5.47 -8.04 -20.84
CA GLN A 624 -6.10 -6.87 -20.22
C GLN A 624 -6.41 -7.10 -18.73
N ASN A 625 -6.95 -8.26 -18.37
CA ASN A 625 -7.21 -8.60 -16.96
C ASN A 625 -5.91 -8.64 -16.13
N HIS A 626 -4.86 -9.26 -16.65
CA HIS A 626 -3.56 -9.30 -15.97
C HIS A 626 -2.93 -7.89 -15.86
N ALA A 627 -3.02 -7.08 -16.92
CA ALA A 627 -2.60 -5.69 -16.89
C ALA A 627 -3.35 -4.88 -15.82
N GLY A 628 -4.67 -5.08 -15.70
CA GLY A 628 -5.50 -4.50 -14.66
C GLY A 628 -5.04 -4.83 -13.24
N GLN A 629 -4.68 -6.09 -13.00
CA GLN A 629 -4.08 -6.52 -11.72
C GLN A 629 -2.77 -5.76 -11.45
N LEU A 630 -1.86 -5.70 -12.43
CA LEU A 630 -0.58 -5.00 -12.28
C LEU A 630 -0.76 -3.49 -12.03
N ILE A 631 -1.73 -2.85 -12.70
CA ILE A 631 -2.07 -1.43 -12.47
C ILE A 631 -2.59 -1.24 -11.04
N ALA A 632 -3.50 -2.11 -10.58
CA ALA A 632 -4.04 -2.04 -9.22
C ALA A 632 -2.92 -2.18 -8.17
N GLU A 633 -2.01 -3.13 -8.36
CA GLU A 633 -0.85 -3.31 -7.48
C GLU A 633 0.09 -2.10 -7.46
N GLY A 634 0.37 -1.53 -8.63
CA GLY A 634 1.22 -0.36 -8.80
C GLY A 634 0.65 0.89 -8.16
N HIS A 635 -0.64 1.14 -8.41
CA HIS A 635 -1.35 2.27 -7.83
C HIS A 635 -1.42 2.14 -6.31
N ALA A 636 -1.76 0.96 -5.79
CA ALA A 636 -1.79 0.70 -4.36
C ALA A 636 -0.41 0.85 -3.69
N ALA A 637 0.69 0.59 -4.40
CA ALA A 637 2.03 0.87 -3.88
C ALA A 637 2.31 2.37 -3.72
N LYS A 638 1.85 3.22 -4.67
CA LYS A 638 1.91 4.68 -4.54
C LYS A 638 1.07 5.17 -3.35
N VAL A 639 -0.16 4.66 -3.21
CA VAL A 639 -1.07 4.97 -2.10
C VAL A 639 -0.50 4.50 -0.76
N LEU A 640 0.13 3.32 -0.69
CA LEU A 640 0.77 2.81 0.52
C LEU A 640 1.88 3.74 1.01
N ASN A 641 2.69 4.30 0.10
CA ASN A 641 3.73 5.26 0.43
C ASN A 641 3.15 6.57 1.01
N LEU A 642 2.08 7.08 0.40
CA LEU A 642 1.35 8.23 0.93
C LEU A 642 0.83 7.95 2.34
N ARG A 643 0.11 6.84 2.50
CA ARG A 643 -0.44 6.40 3.78
C ARG A 643 0.62 6.21 4.87
N SER A 644 1.76 5.61 4.52
CA SER A 644 2.90 5.46 5.43
C SER A 644 3.44 6.81 5.91
N THR A 645 3.46 7.80 5.02
CA THR A 645 3.92 9.15 5.37
C THR A 645 2.99 9.80 6.38
N LEU A 646 1.67 9.67 6.18
CA LEU A 646 0.65 10.16 7.12
C LEU A 646 0.70 9.46 8.48
N LEU A 647 0.92 8.14 8.51
CA LEU A 647 1.08 7.41 9.77
C LEU A 647 2.34 7.80 10.54
N THR A 648 3.43 8.12 9.83
CA THR A 648 4.67 8.59 10.46
C THR A 648 4.45 9.97 11.10
N LEU A 649 3.71 10.86 10.42
CA LEU A 649 3.30 12.16 10.97
C LEU A 649 2.46 12.02 12.24
N ALA A 650 1.61 10.99 12.30
CA ALA A 650 0.81 10.66 13.48
C ALA A 650 1.63 10.00 14.62
N GLY A 651 2.95 9.86 14.48
CA GLY A 651 3.86 9.32 15.50
C GLY A 651 4.25 7.85 15.32
N GLY A 652 3.92 7.22 14.18
CA GLY A 652 4.29 5.84 13.85
C GLY A 652 5.75 5.66 13.39
N ASP A 653 6.25 4.42 13.44
CA ASP A 653 7.58 4.05 12.90
C ASP A 653 7.52 3.85 11.37
N ALA A 654 8.29 4.63 10.63
CA ALA A 654 8.37 4.56 9.16
C ALA A 654 9.07 3.30 8.63
N MET A 655 9.92 2.65 9.44
CA MET A 655 10.84 1.63 8.95
C MET A 655 10.16 0.33 8.46
N PRO A 656 9.16 -0.23 9.16
CA PRO A 656 8.40 -1.38 8.66
C PRO A 656 7.70 -1.12 7.32
N ALA A 657 7.10 0.06 7.16
CA ALA A 657 6.37 0.41 5.96
C ALA A 657 7.30 0.58 4.75
N ALA A 658 8.50 1.13 4.95
CA ALA A 658 9.51 1.23 3.90
C ALA A 658 9.98 -0.16 3.39
N ALA A 659 10.10 -1.15 4.28
CA ALA A 659 10.46 -2.52 3.88
C ALA A 659 9.35 -3.19 3.06
N ILE A 660 8.09 -3.02 3.46
CA ILE A 660 6.92 -3.50 2.70
C ILE A 660 6.85 -2.82 1.33
N SER A 661 6.98 -1.49 1.30
CA SER A 661 6.96 -0.72 0.05
C SER A 661 8.04 -1.18 -0.92
N LYS A 662 9.30 -1.32 -0.47
CA LYS A 662 10.38 -1.88 -1.30
C LYS A 662 10.04 -3.27 -1.82
N LEU A 663 9.56 -4.17 -0.96
CA LEU A 663 9.23 -5.54 -1.34
C LEU A 663 8.18 -5.58 -2.46
N LEU A 664 7.11 -4.79 -2.32
CA LEU A 664 5.99 -4.78 -3.24
C LEU A 664 6.32 -4.06 -4.55
N SER A 665 6.86 -2.84 -4.47
CA SER A 665 7.18 -2.01 -5.64
C SER A 665 8.14 -2.70 -6.61
N MET A 666 9.13 -3.44 -6.09
CA MET A 666 10.10 -4.14 -6.92
C MET A 666 9.51 -5.34 -7.65
N LYS A 667 8.62 -6.10 -6.99
CA LYS A 667 7.89 -7.20 -7.62
C LYS A 667 6.96 -6.68 -8.72
N THR A 668 6.20 -5.63 -8.44
CA THR A 668 5.27 -5.05 -9.41
C THR A 668 5.99 -4.43 -10.60
N GLY A 669 7.10 -3.72 -10.39
CA GLY A 669 7.92 -3.17 -11.47
C GLY A 669 8.52 -4.23 -12.40
N GLN A 670 8.96 -5.38 -11.85
CA GLN A 670 9.36 -6.54 -12.67
C GLN A 670 8.18 -7.08 -13.49
N GLY A 671 6.99 -7.16 -12.87
CA GLY A 671 5.76 -7.61 -13.53
C GLY A 671 5.38 -6.80 -14.76
N TYR A 672 5.56 -5.48 -14.75
CA TYR A 672 5.32 -4.64 -15.94
C TYR A 672 6.22 -5.06 -17.11
N ALA A 673 7.51 -5.24 -16.85
CA ALA A 673 8.47 -5.58 -17.88
C ALA A 673 8.28 -7.02 -18.39
N GLU A 674 7.96 -7.96 -17.49
CA GLU A 674 7.61 -9.33 -17.85
C GLU A 674 6.36 -9.38 -18.74
N PHE A 675 5.32 -8.63 -18.39
CA PHE A 675 4.09 -8.52 -19.17
C PHE A 675 4.39 -8.00 -20.58
N ALA A 676 5.06 -6.84 -20.68
CA ALA A 676 5.33 -6.21 -21.97
C ALA A 676 6.14 -7.13 -22.88
N VAL A 677 7.24 -7.71 -22.37
CA VAL A 677 8.08 -8.63 -23.15
C VAL A 677 7.29 -9.87 -23.60
N ALA A 678 6.48 -10.45 -22.71
CA ALA A 678 5.66 -11.62 -23.05
C ALA A 678 4.62 -11.30 -24.15
N SER A 679 4.03 -10.11 -24.12
CA SER A 679 2.99 -9.69 -25.09
C SER A 679 3.51 -9.48 -26.52
N PHE A 680 4.82 -9.28 -26.71
CA PHE A 680 5.40 -9.14 -28.05
C PHE A 680 5.53 -10.46 -28.83
N GLY A 681 5.30 -11.61 -28.19
CA GLY A 681 5.50 -12.92 -28.82
C GLY A 681 6.94 -13.08 -29.31
N THR A 682 7.12 -13.43 -30.59
CA THR A 682 8.46 -13.62 -31.18
C THR A 682 9.29 -12.34 -31.24
N ASP A 683 8.65 -11.17 -31.33
CA ASP A 683 9.34 -9.88 -31.41
C ASP A 683 10.01 -9.52 -30.08
N GLY A 684 9.59 -10.14 -28.97
CA GLY A 684 10.29 -10.05 -27.68
C GLY A 684 11.73 -10.60 -27.71
N ALA A 685 12.12 -11.32 -28.77
CA ALA A 685 13.51 -11.74 -29.00
C ALA A 685 14.39 -10.64 -29.61
N ILE A 686 13.82 -9.51 -30.03
CA ILE A 686 14.54 -8.37 -30.59
C ILE A 686 15.09 -7.51 -29.45
N GLY A 687 16.42 -7.44 -29.32
CA GLY A 687 17.11 -6.72 -28.25
C GLY A 687 17.60 -5.31 -28.60
N ASP A 688 17.09 -4.69 -29.65
CA ASP A 688 17.47 -3.32 -30.05
C ASP A 688 16.77 -2.27 -29.16
N PRO A 689 17.48 -1.55 -28.26
CA PRO A 689 16.86 -0.64 -27.28
C PRO A 689 16.21 0.60 -27.91
N GLU A 690 16.54 0.92 -29.18
CA GLU A 690 15.85 1.97 -29.93
C GLU A 690 14.43 1.57 -30.32
N GLN A 691 14.15 0.26 -30.35
CA GLN A 691 12.82 -0.30 -30.59
C GLN A 691 12.09 -0.54 -29.27
N VAL A 692 10.76 -0.45 -29.30
CA VAL A 692 9.94 -0.64 -28.09
C VAL A 692 10.18 -2.02 -27.44
N PHE A 693 10.34 -3.07 -28.25
CA PHE A 693 10.60 -4.45 -27.77
C PHE A 693 11.92 -4.54 -27.01
N GLY A 694 13.01 -4.02 -27.60
CA GLY A 694 14.33 -4.07 -26.98
C GLY A 694 14.44 -3.18 -25.75
N ARG A 695 13.73 -2.04 -25.72
CA ARG A 695 13.65 -1.19 -24.52
C ARG A 695 12.98 -1.90 -23.35
N TRP A 696 11.84 -2.55 -23.59
CA TRP A 696 11.16 -3.34 -22.56
C TRP A 696 11.97 -4.58 -22.15
N ALA A 697 12.71 -5.20 -23.08
CA ALA A 697 13.67 -6.24 -22.75
C ALA A 697 14.80 -5.72 -21.84
N GLU A 698 15.33 -4.52 -22.09
CA GLU A 698 16.32 -3.89 -21.22
C GLU A 698 15.75 -3.62 -19.82
N TYR A 699 14.52 -3.09 -19.70
CA TYR A 699 13.84 -2.95 -18.42
C TYR A 699 13.69 -4.29 -17.69
N LEU A 700 13.33 -5.37 -18.40
CA LEU A 700 13.21 -6.70 -17.81
C LEU A 700 14.56 -7.19 -17.28
N LEU A 701 15.63 -7.08 -18.06
CA LEU A 701 16.98 -7.49 -17.64
C LEU A 701 17.48 -6.64 -16.45
N ALA A 702 17.29 -5.32 -16.49
CA ALA A 702 17.70 -4.40 -15.43
C ALA A 702 16.93 -4.63 -14.12
N SER A 703 15.63 -4.88 -14.22
CA SER A 703 14.75 -5.03 -13.06
C SER A 703 15.09 -6.23 -12.17
N ARG A 704 15.78 -7.26 -12.67
CA ARG A 704 16.18 -8.42 -11.84
C ARG A 704 17.07 -8.06 -10.65
N ALA A 705 17.89 -7.03 -10.80
CA ALA A 705 18.77 -6.58 -9.72
C ALA A 705 18.00 -6.00 -8.52
N THR A 706 16.77 -5.51 -8.71
CA THR A 706 16.00 -4.77 -7.69
C THR A 706 15.62 -5.59 -6.46
N THR A 707 15.51 -6.91 -6.64
CA THR A 707 15.23 -7.87 -5.56
C THR A 707 16.48 -8.32 -4.81
N ILE A 708 17.66 -7.81 -5.20
CA ILE A 708 18.96 -8.19 -4.66
C ILE A 708 19.60 -7.01 -3.90
N TYR A 709 19.76 -5.85 -4.55
CA TYR A 709 20.39 -4.69 -3.91
C TYR A 709 19.45 -3.97 -2.93
N GLY A 710 20.02 -3.11 -2.08
CA GLY A 710 19.27 -2.47 -0.98
C GLY A 710 18.69 -3.45 0.03
N GLY A 711 19.31 -4.64 0.14
CA GLY A 711 18.85 -5.79 0.90
C GLY A 711 17.90 -6.68 0.11
N THR A 712 18.23 -7.98 0.03
CA THR A 712 17.47 -8.98 -0.75
C THR A 712 16.03 -9.11 -0.26
N THR A 713 15.16 -9.68 -1.09
CA THR A 713 13.78 -10.04 -0.71
C THR A 713 13.72 -10.77 0.64
N GLU A 714 14.58 -11.76 0.86
CA GLU A 714 14.64 -12.56 2.09
C GLU A 714 15.02 -11.70 3.31
N VAL A 715 15.92 -10.74 3.13
CA VAL A 715 16.29 -9.78 4.18
C VAL A 715 15.13 -8.84 4.49
N GLN A 716 14.41 -8.35 3.48
CA GLN A 716 13.21 -7.52 3.72
C GLN A 716 12.13 -8.32 4.45
N LEU A 717 11.87 -9.57 4.04
CA LEU A 717 10.91 -10.45 4.71
C LEU A 717 11.30 -10.73 6.17
N ASN A 718 12.60 -10.93 6.46
CA ASN A 718 13.09 -11.06 7.83
C ASN A 718 12.87 -9.76 8.63
N ILE A 719 13.16 -8.59 8.06
CA ILE A 719 12.94 -7.30 8.72
C ILE A 719 11.46 -7.11 9.04
N ILE A 720 10.56 -7.35 8.07
CA ILE A 720 9.11 -7.24 8.26
C ILE A 720 8.67 -8.18 9.37
N ALA A 721 9.05 -9.47 9.31
CA ALA A 721 8.68 -10.43 10.32
C ALA A 721 9.18 -10.09 11.73
N GLU A 722 10.43 -9.65 11.86
CA GLU A 722 11.05 -9.44 13.18
C GLU A 722 10.71 -8.08 13.78
N ARG A 723 10.61 -7.03 12.95
CA ARG A 723 10.40 -5.65 13.41
C ARG A 723 8.93 -5.27 13.45
N LEU A 724 8.15 -5.67 12.44
CA LEU A 724 6.72 -5.37 12.40
C LEU A 724 5.92 -6.40 13.16
N LEU A 725 6.13 -7.68 12.86
CA LEU A 725 5.35 -8.77 13.44
C LEU A 725 5.90 -9.26 14.76
N GLY A 726 7.14 -8.90 15.13
CA GLY A 726 7.79 -9.32 16.38
C GLY A 726 8.07 -10.83 16.43
N LEU A 727 8.23 -11.49 15.28
CA LEU A 727 8.65 -12.88 15.22
C LEU A 727 10.09 -13.03 15.73
N PRO A 728 10.42 -14.17 16.37
CA PRO A 728 11.74 -14.38 16.92
C PRO A 728 12.82 -14.44 15.81
N ARG A 729 14.02 -13.95 16.12
CA ARG A 729 15.17 -13.99 15.22
C ARG A 729 15.62 -15.42 14.93
N ASP A 730 16.23 -15.59 13.76
CA ASP A 730 16.93 -16.83 13.43
C ASP A 730 18.15 -17.00 14.38
N PRO A 731 18.47 -18.23 14.81
CA PRO A 731 19.57 -18.51 15.74
C PRO A 731 20.96 -18.25 15.16
#